data_AF-A0A9P9RBG0-F1
#
_entry.id   AF-A0A9P9RBG0-F1
#
_cell.length_a   1.000
_cell.length_b   1.000
_cell.length_c   1.000
_cell.angle_alpha   90.00
_cell.angle_beta   90.00
_cell.angle_gamma   90.00
#
_symmetry.space_group_name_H-M   'P 1'
#
loop_
_entity.id
_entity.type
_entity.pdbx_description
1 polymer ?
#
loop_
_entity_poly.entity_id
_entity_poly.type
_entity_poly.pdbx_seq_one_letter_code
_entity_poly.pdbx_strand_id
1 'polypeptide(L)'
;MDNQQQSLQKHRQRREAERERKRALRACDGCRRQKEKCDGGVPCRRCTRLHRQCEFLGPTARDADGGDGSARNRSGASNAELLQRIAHMEKIITHYAGNIPLDPESIKAMAEAVDNKNPDIAQVHRQAPVVGSPGSDYLGVDDENYTVQPLDNNTTHYSGEFSHWNFSMRIKQWIEQCVPDRHDAPGTLSFKEYYRAEELQSSTNTQTSLSALPPRYVAEFLVQAFYKHAETNYFYVERAWLAEQLDLIYQNPGAMSRREVGTLCMIWIIFAIGTQYAYLDSRTGRDDHGKGPDSSPFSEDTIGVMFYQQACKLVPDVITVASLESVQAILLIGIYTLPLDASGLSYIYLNLAVKLAIQNGMHRKWPAEGLDPYVRETRNRVWWTAYTTEKRVGIYHGRPLSIQSKDVDAEMPADRPDIMPSNPANVAHMLATLRLNQALGKIAHEISVLRTSQKHEINEGLQRVIDMKEELRKWWDSLPETAFRKEINLQNPISRADMHLKLEYCLLRMYAGRPFIFPREAIRGNASTSSSPADSNNQRPNTPHKSNPRSILVADCVEAALTIVETCHLLQTTIGLARASYTEFSSCRAALLVIITQCLQKKTDRLRDGLRTGMAMIKEMSAGGESARSEASLIEVFERAISRLDATADPSGRETDYSRFKKWELLWKNDVPAQEIRHESSPEASMPLPPNPNAFWRGAGSTTRPGMPAMHAASPFMGMDATFPSVPQVMDEFSTLFGYGFGPSPESMAGTANGGMWMGP
;
A
#
# COMPACT_ATOMS: atom_id res chain seq x y z
N MET A 1 -9.40 6.94 -62.97
CA MET A 1 -8.42 6.62 -61.89
C MET A 1 -7.45 7.78 -61.62
N ASP A 2 -7.50 8.84 -62.42
CA ASP A 2 -6.49 9.90 -62.50
C ASP A 2 -6.44 10.80 -61.26
N ASN A 3 -7.58 11.06 -60.62
CA ASN A 3 -7.64 11.91 -59.41
C ASN A 3 -6.83 11.34 -58.24
N GLN A 4 -6.72 10.02 -58.12
CA GLN A 4 -5.98 9.37 -57.04
C GLN A 4 -4.47 9.35 -57.34
N GLN A 5 -4.08 9.21 -58.61
CA GLN A 5 -2.69 9.37 -59.04
C GLN A 5 -2.21 10.83 -58.92
N GLN A 6 -3.01 11.83 -59.31
CA GLN A 6 -2.67 13.24 -59.10
C GLN A 6 -2.53 13.61 -57.62
N SER A 7 -3.39 13.07 -56.75
CA SER A 7 -3.27 13.25 -55.30
C SER A 7 -1.96 12.68 -54.76
N LEU A 8 -1.62 11.44 -55.13
CA LEU A 8 -0.37 10.78 -54.74
C LEU A 8 0.87 11.50 -55.29
N GLN A 9 0.81 12.01 -56.51
CA GLN A 9 1.92 12.76 -57.14
C GLN A 9 2.14 14.11 -56.45
N LYS A 10 1.07 14.86 -56.12
CA LYS A 10 1.16 16.05 -55.26
C LYS A 10 1.73 15.73 -53.87
N HIS A 11 1.32 14.61 -53.27
CA HIS A 11 1.80 14.22 -51.94
C HIS A 11 3.28 13.80 -51.96
N ARG A 12 3.75 13.21 -53.07
CA ARG A 12 5.16 12.85 -53.29
C ARG A 12 6.03 14.08 -53.52
N GLN A 13 5.63 14.98 -54.42
CA GLN A 13 6.30 16.27 -54.64
C GLN A 13 6.39 17.11 -53.36
N ARG A 14 5.31 17.13 -52.55
CA ARG A 14 5.30 17.85 -51.26
C ARG A 14 6.30 17.23 -50.27
N ARG A 15 6.41 15.89 -50.21
CA ARG A 15 7.41 15.18 -49.39
C ARG A 15 8.84 15.33 -49.89
N GLU A 16 9.06 15.46 -51.20
CA GLU A 16 10.38 15.71 -51.79
C GLU A 16 10.84 17.15 -51.49
N ALA A 17 9.97 18.15 -51.67
CA ALA A 17 10.22 19.53 -51.26
C ALA A 17 10.43 19.71 -49.74
N GLU A 18 9.84 18.83 -48.93
CA GLU A 18 10.04 18.81 -47.47
C GLU A 18 11.32 18.07 -47.05
N ARG A 19 11.80 17.09 -47.85
CA ARG A 19 13.10 16.43 -47.70
C ARG A 19 14.28 17.29 -48.17
N GLU A 20 14.09 18.15 -49.17
CA GLU A 20 15.11 19.14 -49.57
C GLU A 20 15.28 20.30 -48.57
N ARG A 21 14.34 20.51 -47.65
CA ARG A 21 14.49 21.48 -46.55
C ARG A 21 15.51 21.01 -45.52
N LYS A 22 16.80 21.20 -45.83
CA LYS A 22 17.91 21.09 -44.86
C LYS A 22 17.61 21.99 -43.65
N ARG A 23 17.31 21.36 -42.51
CA ARG A 23 17.14 22.05 -41.22
C ARG A 23 18.52 22.50 -40.75
N ALA A 24 18.70 23.80 -40.49
CA ALA A 24 19.99 24.33 -40.07
C ALA A 24 20.42 23.72 -38.72
N LEU A 25 21.61 23.09 -38.68
CA LEU A 25 22.22 22.58 -37.44
C LEU A 25 22.54 23.71 -36.44
N ARG A 26 22.83 24.91 -36.96
CA ARG A 26 23.03 26.15 -36.19
C ARG A 26 22.30 27.29 -36.89
N ALA A 27 21.52 28.06 -36.12
CA ALA A 27 20.97 29.33 -36.60
C ALA A 27 22.04 30.43 -36.55
N CYS A 28 22.03 31.37 -37.50
CA CYS A 28 22.85 32.57 -37.42
C CYS A 28 22.46 33.43 -36.22
N ASP A 29 23.40 34.23 -35.71
CA ASP A 29 23.21 34.98 -34.47
C ASP A 29 22.14 36.07 -34.60
N GLY A 30 21.89 36.56 -35.83
CA GLY A 30 20.79 37.48 -36.15
C GLY A 30 19.41 36.83 -36.02
N CYS A 31 19.18 35.65 -36.61
CA CYS A 31 17.94 34.90 -36.43
C CYS A 31 17.77 34.41 -34.99
N ARG A 32 18.87 34.02 -34.32
CA ARG A 32 18.86 33.57 -32.91
C ARG A 32 18.44 34.70 -31.97
N ARG A 33 19.01 35.91 -32.10
CA ARG A 33 18.62 37.10 -31.31
C ARG A 33 17.13 37.43 -31.45
N GLN A 34 16.57 37.32 -32.65
CA GLN A 34 15.15 37.60 -32.93
C GLN A 34 14.22 36.41 -32.67
N LYS A 35 14.73 35.26 -32.19
CA LYS A 35 13.98 34.00 -32.02
C LYS A 35 13.24 33.53 -33.30
N GLU A 36 13.73 33.93 -34.49
CA GLU A 36 13.16 33.57 -35.79
C GLU A 36 13.77 32.27 -36.34
N LYS A 37 12.98 31.47 -37.08
CA LYS A 37 13.49 30.26 -37.74
C LYS A 37 14.51 30.61 -38.83
N CYS A 38 15.75 30.18 -38.63
CA CYS A 38 16.83 30.23 -39.61
C CYS A 38 16.78 29.02 -40.56
N ASP A 39 16.93 29.25 -41.86
CA ASP A 39 17.00 28.24 -42.91
C ASP A 39 18.42 27.69 -43.14
N GLY A 40 19.44 28.37 -42.60
CA GLY A 40 20.85 28.02 -42.79
C GLY A 40 21.43 28.54 -44.11
N GLY A 41 22.75 28.40 -44.27
CA GLY A 41 23.52 29.09 -45.32
C GLY A 41 24.08 30.43 -44.84
N VAL A 42 25.08 30.94 -45.56
CA VAL A 42 25.79 32.19 -45.24
C VAL A 42 25.84 33.05 -46.51
N PRO A 43 25.07 34.16 -46.60
CA PRO A 43 23.97 34.53 -45.72
C PRO A 43 22.75 33.60 -45.88
N CYS A 44 21.98 33.37 -44.81
CA CYS A 44 20.73 32.62 -44.89
C CYS A 44 19.66 33.42 -45.64
N ARG A 45 18.74 32.76 -46.36
CA ARG A 45 17.80 33.47 -47.26
C ARG A 45 16.94 34.49 -46.52
N ARG A 46 16.66 34.24 -45.23
CA ARG A 46 15.89 35.17 -44.40
C ARG A 46 16.65 36.45 -44.07
N CYS A 47 17.95 36.39 -43.76
CA CYS A 47 18.79 37.58 -43.62
C CYS A 47 18.93 38.32 -44.95
N THR A 48 19.13 37.60 -46.07
CA THR A 48 19.22 38.20 -47.40
C THR A 48 17.95 38.97 -47.79
N ARG A 49 16.77 38.36 -47.61
CA ARG A 49 15.47 39.00 -47.95
C ARG A 49 15.12 40.18 -47.05
N LEU A 50 15.61 40.20 -45.82
CA LEU A 50 15.36 41.29 -44.86
C LEU A 50 16.51 42.32 -44.83
N HIS A 51 17.51 42.19 -45.72
CA HIS A 51 18.71 43.02 -45.78
C HIS A 51 19.42 43.18 -44.40
N ARG A 52 19.51 42.07 -43.64
CA ARG A 52 20.18 42.01 -42.33
C ARG A 52 21.53 41.29 -42.43
N GLN A 53 22.51 41.69 -41.63
CA GLN A 53 23.77 40.94 -41.47
C GLN A 53 23.53 39.50 -40.97
N CYS A 54 24.37 38.57 -41.41
CA CYS A 54 24.22 37.14 -41.16
C CYS A 54 25.55 36.56 -40.68
N GLU A 55 25.69 36.42 -39.37
CA GLU A 55 26.97 36.11 -38.70
C GLU A 55 26.83 34.92 -37.74
N PHE A 56 27.96 34.28 -37.42
CA PHE A 56 28.07 33.03 -36.64
C PHE A 56 29.29 33.07 -35.68
N LEU A 57 29.39 34.11 -34.85
CA LEU A 57 30.60 34.53 -34.13
C LEU A 57 30.77 33.86 -32.75
N GLY A 58 30.76 32.52 -32.69
CA GLY A 58 31.02 31.81 -31.42
C GLY A 58 31.50 30.37 -31.61
N PRO A 59 32.56 29.92 -30.90
CA PRO A 59 33.13 28.58 -31.06
C PRO A 59 32.29 27.50 -30.35
N THR A 60 32.41 26.26 -30.84
CA THR A 60 31.71 25.07 -30.36
C THR A 60 32.61 24.22 -29.47
N ALA A 61 32.14 23.84 -28.27
CA ALA A 61 32.88 22.96 -27.37
C ALA A 61 32.36 21.52 -27.43
N ARG A 62 32.91 20.73 -28.35
CA ARG A 62 33.08 19.26 -28.28
C ARG A 62 33.84 18.80 -29.53
N ASP A 63 34.98 18.13 -29.29
CA ASP A 63 35.80 17.27 -30.15
C ASP A 63 37.28 17.66 -30.14
N ALA A 64 38.05 17.01 -29.24
CA ALA A 64 39.44 16.56 -29.43
C ALA A 64 39.96 15.90 -28.13
N ASP A 65 40.38 14.64 -28.24
CA ASP A 65 41.07 13.87 -27.21
C ASP A 65 42.58 13.84 -27.52
N GLY A 66 43.42 13.59 -26.51
CA GLY A 66 44.84 13.24 -26.64
C GLY A 66 45.85 14.40 -26.70
N GLY A 67 46.87 14.34 -25.82
CA GLY A 67 48.09 15.17 -25.95
C GLY A 67 48.79 15.47 -24.62
N ASP A 68 49.85 14.73 -24.31
CA ASP A 68 50.83 15.03 -23.24
C ASP A 68 51.63 16.31 -23.54
N GLY A 69 52.15 17.00 -22.52
CA GLY A 69 53.19 18.03 -22.69
C GLY A 69 53.07 19.33 -21.90
N SER A 70 53.89 19.44 -20.85
CA SER A 70 54.45 20.68 -20.26
C SER A 70 53.56 21.67 -19.50
N ALA A 71 53.85 21.75 -18.20
CA ALA A 71 53.51 22.87 -17.32
C ALA A 71 54.36 24.14 -17.58
N ARG A 72 54.14 25.17 -16.71
CA ARG A 72 54.93 26.41 -16.49
C ARG A 72 54.66 27.61 -17.42
N ASN A 73 53.66 28.46 -17.08
CA ASN A 73 53.79 29.95 -17.05
C ASN A 73 52.52 30.75 -16.63
N ARG A 74 51.78 30.37 -15.57
CA ARG A 74 50.62 31.18 -15.10
C ARG A 74 50.47 31.42 -13.58
N SER A 75 51.42 30.99 -12.74
CA SER A 75 51.33 31.14 -11.28
C SER A 75 52.00 32.41 -10.71
N GLY A 76 52.69 33.21 -11.52
CA GLY A 76 53.46 34.37 -11.03
C GLY A 76 52.63 35.61 -10.66
N ALA A 77 51.54 35.88 -11.38
CA ALA A 77 50.79 37.14 -11.23
C ALA A 77 49.93 37.19 -9.95
N SER A 78 49.27 36.07 -9.61
CA SER A 78 48.29 36.03 -8.51
C SER A 78 48.90 36.22 -7.12
N ASN A 79 50.11 35.72 -6.88
CA ASN A 79 50.75 35.83 -5.56
C ASN A 79 51.21 37.26 -5.23
N ALA A 80 51.63 38.04 -6.24
CA ALA A 80 52.03 39.43 -6.02
C ALA A 80 50.84 40.31 -5.59
N GLU A 81 49.70 40.14 -6.26
CA GLU A 81 48.46 40.86 -5.96
C GLU A 81 47.87 40.48 -4.59
N LEU A 82 47.97 39.19 -4.21
CA LEU A 82 47.61 38.71 -2.87
C LEU A 82 48.50 39.31 -1.77
N LEU A 83 49.82 39.30 -1.93
CA LEU A 83 50.75 39.89 -0.96
C LEU A 83 50.54 41.41 -0.81
N GLN A 84 50.27 42.11 -1.91
CA GLN A 84 49.98 43.54 -1.90
C GLN A 84 48.66 43.84 -1.19
N ARG A 85 47.62 43.02 -1.39
CA ARG A 85 46.33 43.13 -0.68
C ARG A 85 46.47 42.87 0.83
N ILE A 86 47.28 41.88 1.23
CA ILE A 86 47.57 41.59 2.64
C ILE A 86 48.26 42.79 3.30
N ALA A 87 49.32 43.34 2.69
CA ALA A 87 50.01 44.52 3.22
C ALA A 87 49.12 45.78 3.32
N HIS A 88 48.12 45.93 2.45
CA HIS A 88 47.11 46.98 2.57
C HIS A 88 46.13 46.73 3.73
N MET A 89 45.70 45.49 3.94
CA MET A 89 44.81 45.13 5.05
C MET A 89 45.51 45.27 6.41
N GLU A 90 46.76 44.86 6.54
CA GLU A 90 47.57 45.05 7.75
C GLU A 90 47.63 46.53 8.15
N LYS A 91 47.96 47.42 7.20
CA LYS A 91 47.98 48.89 7.44
C LYS A 91 46.64 49.45 7.91
N ILE A 92 45.52 48.97 7.36
CA ILE A 92 44.18 49.40 7.78
C ILE A 92 43.91 48.92 9.21
N ILE A 93 44.22 47.66 9.52
CA ILE A 93 44.01 47.06 10.84
C ILE A 93 44.84 47.79 11.91
N THR A 94 46.15 48.02 11.69
CA THR A 94 46.99 48.75 12.67
C THR A 94 46.51 50.19 12.89
N HIS A 95 45.90 50.83 11.88
CA HIS A 95 45.35 52.18 12.02
C HIS A 95 44.09 52.23 12.90
N TYR A 96 43.18 51.25 12.76
CA TYR A 96 41.90 51.23 13.50
C TYR A 96 41.95 50.50 14.85
N ALA A 97 42.84 49.52 15.02
CA ALA A 97 42.95 48.73 16.25
C ALA A 97 44.01 49.26 17.23
N GLY A 98 44.78 50.30 16.85
CA GLY A 98 46.00 50.71 17.54
C GLY A 98 47.18 49.78 17.24
N ASN A 99 48.36 50.10 17.78
CA ASN A 99 49.62 49.37 17.55
C ASN A 99 49.64 47.99 18.22
N ILE A 100 48.83 47.05 17.69
CA ILE A 100 48.86 45.63 18.02
C ILE A 100 49.86 44.94 17.07
N PRO A 101 50.79 44.11 17.57
CA PRO A 101 51.66 43.32 16.70
C PRO A 101 50.84 42.30 15.90
N LEU A 102 50.94 42.37 14.57
CA LEU A 102 50.25 41.51 13.62
C LEU A 102 51.11 40.30 13.19
N ASP A 103 51.91 39.77 14.10
CA ASP A 103 52.64 38.52 13.85
C ASP A 103 51.68 37.31 13.85
N PRO A 104 52.05 36.19 13.19
CA PRO A 104 51.16 35.04 13.04
C PRO A 104 50.74 34.39 14.37
N GLU A 105 51.55 34.50 15.42
CA GLU A 105 51.28 33.88 16.72
C GLU A 105 50.29 34.76 17.53
N SER A 106 50.49 36.08 17.52
CA SER A 106 49.55 37.06 18.09
C SER A 106 48.18 37.01 17.39
N ILE A 107 48.14 36.94 16.06
CA ILE A 107 46.87 36.83 15.31
C ILE A 107 46.13 35.53 15.67
N LYS A 108 46.86 34.40 15.77
CA LYS A 108 46.28 33.12 16.16
C LYS A 108 45.70 33.15 17.58
N ALA A 109 46.44 33.71 18.54
CA ALA A 109 45.97 33.87 19.91
C ALA A 109 44.73 34.79 20.02
N MET A 110 44.65 35.84 19.20
CA MET A 110 43.46 36.69 19.14
C MET A 110 42.24 35.98 18.54
N ALA A 111 42.41 35.17 17.49
CA ALA A 111 41.33 34.36 16.92
C ALA A 111 40.78 33.34 17.95
N GLU A 112 41.68 32.59 18.59
CA GLU A 112 41.32 31.63 19.64
C GLU A 112 40.64 32.30 20.86
N ALA A 113 40.95 33.57 21.15
CA ALA A 113 40.29 34.35 22.20
C ALA A 113 38.90 34.90 21.81
N VAL A 114 38.59 35.03 20.52
CA VAL A 114 37.26 35.42 20.02
C VAL A 114 36.32 34.22 20.07
N ASP A 115 36.75 33.06 19.57
CA ASP A 115 35.93 31.82 19.60
C ASP A 115 35.54 31.41 21.02
N ASN A 116 36.44 31.60 22.00
CA ASN A 116 36.18 31.26 23.41
C ASN A 116 35.28 32.26 24.17
N LYS A 117 34.92 33.41 23.57
CA LYS A 117 34.03 34.40 24.21
C LYS A 117 32.58 34.34 23.74
N ASN A 118 32.27 33.57 22.70
CA ASN A 118 30.89 33.42 22.22
C ASN A 118 30.67 32.04 21.55
N PRO A 119 30.44 30.97 22.33
CA PRO A 119 30.36 29.60 21.80
C PRO A 119 29.23 29.40 20.77
N ASP A 120 28.18 30.22 20.82
CA ASP A 120 27.03 30.16 19.90
C ASP A 120 27.36 30.55 18.45
N ILE A 121 28.47 31.26 18.20
CA ILE A 121 28.83 31.72 16.83
C ILE A 121 29.72 30.69 16.09
N ALA A 122 30.46 29.85 16.83
CA ALA A 122 31.40 28.87 16.27
C ALA A 122 30.71 27.68 15.55
N GLN A 123 29.43 27.40 15.85
CA GLN A 123 28.64 26.40 15.12
C GLN A 123 28.05 26.93 13.81
N VAL A 124 27.66 28.21 13.76
CA VAL A 124 27.03 28.82 12.56
C VAL A 124 27.97 28.81 11.35
N HIS A 125 29.28 29.03 11.56
CA HIS A 125 30.26 29.10 10.47
C HIS A 125 30.61 27.76 9.81
N ARG A 126 30.14 26.62 10.31
CA ARG A 126 30.30 25.32 9.63
C ARG A 126 29.18 24.99 8.63
N GLN A 127 28.14 25.83 8.54
CA GLN A 127 27.03 25.70 7.57
C GLN A 127 26.72 27.00 6.84
N ALA A 128 27.68 27.92 6.71
CA ALA A 128 27.58 28.96 5.68
C ALA A 128 27.61 28.26 4.30
N PRO A 129 26.63 28.48 3.41
CA PRO A 129 26.77 28.04 2.03
C PRO A 129 27.98 28.75 1.44
N VAL A 130 28.80 28.03 0.68
CA VAL A 130 29.87 28.66 -0.09
C VAL A 130 29.21 29.61 -1.08
N VAL A 131 29.23 30.91 -0.76
CA VAL A 131 28.82 31.97 -1.68
C VAL A 131 29.82 31.95 -2.83
N GLY A 132 29.47 31.20 -3.87
CA GLY A 132 30.27 31.11 -5.08
C GLY A 132 30.52 32.51 -5.62
N SER A 133 31.73 32.76 -6.13
CA SER A 133 32.02 34.01 -6.82
C SER A 133 30.97 34.28 -7.91
N PRO A 134 30.51 35.53 -8.09
CA PRO A 134 29.52 35.87 -9.09
C PRO A 134 30.12 35.63 -10.49
N GLY A 135 29.86 34.45 -11.06
CA GLY A 135 30.51 33.99 -12.29
C GLY A 135 30.36 32.50 -12.65
N SER A 136 29.75 31.67 -11.79
CA SER A 136 29.42 30.27 -12.13
C SER A 136 27.91 30.08 -12.26
N ASP A 137 27.41 29.91 -13.49
CA ASP A 137 26.05 29.44 -13.77
C ASP A 137 25.87 28.02 -13.23
N TYR A 138 25.41 27.89 -11.99
CA TYR A 138 25.06 26.61 -11.38
C TYR A 138 23.65 26.22 -11.84
N LEU A 139 23.56 25.25 -12.76
CA LEU A 139 22.27 24.72 -13.27
C LEU A 139 21.63 23.69 -12.31
N GLY A 140 21.97 23.74 -11.02
CA GLY A 140 21.30 22.97 -9.99
C GLY A 140 20.04 23.70 -9.52
N VAL A 141 18.98 22.96 -9.23
CA VAL A 141 17.96 23.45 -8.30
C VAL A 141 18.64 23.48 -6.93
N ASP A 142 18.57 24.60 -6.21
CA ASP A 142 19.07 24.68 -4.83
C ASP A 142 18.46 23.55 -3.99
N ASP A 143 19.21 22.93 -3.08
CA ASP A 143 18.67 21.89 -2.21
C ASP A 143 17.47 22.45 -1.41
N GLU A 144 16.28 22.04 -1.83
CA GLU A 144 15.02 22.46 -1.22
C GLU A 144 14.77 21.56 -0.01
N ASN A 145 15.12 22.04 1.19
CA ASN A 145 14.80 21.31 2.42
C ASN A 145 13.31 21.41 2.72
N TYR A 146 12.72 20.29 3.16
CA TYR A 146 11.39 20.26 3.73
C TYR A 146 11.37 20.85 5.15
N THR A 147 10.19 21.25 5.60
CA THR A 147 9.96 21.75 6.96
C THR A 147 9.17 20.72 7.76
N VAL A 148 9.66 20.36 8.95
CA VAL A 148 8.86 19.71 10.00
C VAL A 148 8.95 20.58 11.25
N GLN A 149 7.83 21.09 11.73
CA GLN A 149 7.74 21.90 12.95
C GLN A 149 6.88 21.17 13.99
N PRO A 150 7.36 20.99 15.23
CA PRO A 150 6.52 20.50 16.33
C PRO A 150 5.47 21.56 16.69
N LEU A 151 4.29 21.08 17.04
CA LEU A 151 3.17 21.82 17.64
C LEU A 151 2.80 21.12 18.97
N ASP A 152 1.80 21.66 19.67
CA ASP A 152 1.25 21.04 20.89
C ASP A 152 0.79 19.58 20.69
N ASN A 153 0.72 18.82 21.79
CA ASN A 153 0.12 17.48 21.86
C ASN A 153 0.62 16.51 20.75
N ASN A 154 1.95 16.35 20.62
CA ASN A 154 2.61 15.48 19.62
C ASN A 154 2.17 15.72 18.16
N THR A 155 1.54 16.87 17.87
CA THR A 155 1.13 17.26 16.54
C THR A 155 2.32 17.88 15.82
N THR A 156 2.40 17.69 14.51
CA THR A 156 3.49 18.25 13.71
C THR A 156 2.94 18.87 12.43
N HIS A 157 3.51 20.00 12.03
CA HIS A 157 3.29 20.59 10.72
C HIS A 157 4.40 20.14 9.79
N TYR A 158 4.03 19.45 8.70
CA TYR A 158 4.93 19.13 7.60
C TYR A 158 4.60 19.96 6.36
N SER A 159 5.64 20.53 5.76
CA SER A 159 5.60 21.17 4.44
C SER A 159 6.74 20.64 3.59
N GLY A 160 6.38 19.89 2.53
CA GLY A 160 7.33 19.33 1.57
C GLY A 160 8.10 20.41 0.81
N GLU A 161 9.23 20.00 0.24
CA GLU A 161 10.27 20.81 -0.41
C GLU A 161 9.65 21.89 -1.32
N PHE A 162 8.89 21.42 -2.32
CA PHE A 162 8.25 22.21 -3.37
C PHE A 162 6.93 22.91 -2.93
N SER A 163 6.67 23.04 -1.63
CA SER A 163 5.40 23.62 -1.14
C SER A 163 5.38 25.15 -1.26
N HIS A 164 4.20 25.70 -1.58
CA HIS A 164 3.97 27.15 -1.54
C HIS A 164 4.27 27.77 -0.16
N TRP A 165 4.18 26.98 0.92
CA TRP A 165 4.57 27.39 2.27
C TRP A 165 6.08 27.54 2.42
N ASN A 166 6.89 26.54 2.05
CA ASN A 166 8.35 26.70 2.11
C ASN A 166 8.84 27.83 1.19
N PHE A 167 8.20 28.00 0.03
CA PHE A 167 8.47 29.14 -0.85
C PHE A 167 8.11 30.50 -0.20
N SER A 168 6.97 30.61 0.49
CA SER A 168 6.61 31.86 1.19
C SER A 168 7.49 32.14 2.41
N MET A 169 7.93 31.10 3.13
CA MET A 169 8.92 31.23 4.21
C MET A 169 10.30 31.67 3.68
N ARG A 170 10.74 31.16 2.52
CA ARG A 170 11.95 31.64 1.83
C ARG A 170 11.83 33.10 1.40
N ILE A 171 10.69 33.53 0.87
CA ILE A 171 10.43 34.94 0.55
C ILE A 171 10.49 35.80 1.82
N LYS A 172 9.91 35.35 2.94
CA LYS A 172 10.00 36.03 4.24
C LYS A 172 11.46 36.21 4.67
N GLN A 173 12.23 35.11 4.72
CA GLN A 173 13.66 35.14 5.09
C GLN A 173 14.48 36.07 4.18
N TRP A 174 14.19 36.08 2.88
CA TRP A 174 14.86 36.98 1.93
C TRP A 174 14.49 38.45 2.15
N ILE A 175 13.23 38.77 2.47
CA ILE A 175 12.82 40.13 2.86
C ILE A 175 13.51 40.54 4.16
N GLU A 176 13.56 39.67 5.16
CA GLU A 176 14.24 39.92 6.44
C GLU A 176 15.75 40.17 6.25
N GLN A 177 16.40 39.52 5.29
CA GLN A 177 17.79 39.80 4.90
C GLN A 177 17.96 41.10 4.10
N CYS A 178 16.96 41.49 3.31
CA CYS A 178 17.01 42.70 2.48
C CYS A 178 16.62 44.00 3.22
N VAL A 179 15.99 43.91 4.40
CA VAL A 179 15.60 45.06 5.22
C VAL A 179 16.62 45.23 6.36
N PRO A 180 17.50 46.24 6.32
CA PRO A 180 18.42 46.52 7.43
C PRO A 180 17.65 46.86 8.69
N ASP A 181 18.14 46.38 9.83
CA ASP A 181 17.52 46.54 11.15
C ASP A 181 17.21 48.01 11.47
N ARG A 182 15.94 48.38 11.35
CA ARG A 182 15.41 49.67 11.80
C ARG A 182 14.93 49.49 13.23
N HIS A 183 15.81 49.78 14.18
CA HIS A 183 15.60 49.63 15.63
C HIS A 183 14.36 50.32 16.24
N ASP A 184 13.53 51.04 15.47
CA ASP A 184 12.35 51.79 15.95
C ASP A 184 11.06 51.47 15.16
N ALA A 185 10.82 50.19 14.83
CA ALA A 185 9.54 49.73 14.26
C ALA A 185 8.88 48.65 15.15
N PRO A 186 7.92 48.99 16.03
CA PRO A 186 7.19 48.02 16.84
C PRO A 186 6.20 47.23 15.97
N GLY A 187 6.70 46.16 15.35
CA GLY A 187 5.93 45.38 14.38
C GLY A 187 6.73 44.28 13.72
N THR A 188 7.29 43.35 14.51
CA THR A 188 7.69 42.04 14.00
C THR A 188 6.51 41.48 13.20
N LEU A 189 6.74 41.00 11.98
CA LEU A 189 5.69 40.46 11.10
C LEU A 189 5.16 39.12 11.65
N SER A 190 4.33 39.24 12.68
CA SER A 190 3.68 38.16 13.41
C SER A 190 2.49 37.63 12.59
N PHE A 191 2.80 36.84 11.57
CA PHE A 191 1.79 36.01 10.93
C PHE A 191 1.24 35.00 11.95
N LYS A 192 -0.08 34.76 11.90
CA LYS A 192 -0.68 33.66 12.68
C LYS A 192 -0.02 32.34 12.26
N GLU A 193 0.21 31.49 13.26
CA GLU A 193 0.71 30.13 13.05
C GLU A 193 -0.25 29.28 12.21
N TYR A 194 0.22 28.10 11.83
CA TYR A 194 -0.45 27.17 10.92
C TYR A 194 -1.93 26.93 11.28
N TYR A 195 -2.83 27.15 10.31
CA TYR A 195 -4.26 26.98 10.52
C TYR A 195 -4.67 25.50 10.57
N ARG A 196 -5.30 25.10 11.67
CA ARG A 196 -6.07 23.87 11.82
C ARG A 196 -7.55 24.21 11.86
N ALA A 197 -8.38 23.40 11.20
CA ALA A 197 -9.83 23.58 11.17
C ALA A 197 -10.49 23.06 12.47
N GLU A 198 -10.08 23.61 13.62
CA GLU A 198 -10.57 23.22 14.95
C GLU A 198 -12.08 23.52 15.13
N GLU A 199 -12.62 24.46 14.35
CA GLU A 199 -14.05 24.78 14.29
C GLU A 199 -14.94 23.62 13.83
N LEU A 200 -14.35 22.61 13.18
CA LEU A 200 -15.05 21.39 12.75
C LEU A 200 -15.19 20.33 13.86
N GLN A 201 -14.58 20.55 15.03
CA GLN A 201 -14.52 19.55 16.11
C GLN A 201 -15.75 19.53 17.02
N SER A 202 -16.22 18.33 17.38
CA SER A 202 -17.35 18.08 18.28
C SER A 202 -16.91 17.76 19.72
N SER A 203 -17.05 18.73 20.63
CA SER A 203 -16.90 18.45 22.08
C SER A 203 -17.89 17.41 22.61
N THR A 204 -19.09 17.35 22.02
CA THR A 204 -20.17 16.45 22.46
C THR A 204 -19.81 14.98 22.26
N ASN A 205 -19.09 14.65 21.18
CA ASN A 205 -18.68 13.28 20.89
C ASN A 205 -17.69 12.75 21.94
N THR A 206 -16.74 13.59 22.36
CA THR A 206 -15.74 13.25 23.39
C THR A 206 -16.42 12.98 24.74
N GLN A 207 -17.27 13.90 25.21
CA GLN A 207 -17.97 13.74 26.49
C GLN A 207 -18.89 12.52 26.52
N THR A 208 -19.64 12.29 25.44
CA THR A 208 -20.51 11.11 25.31
C THR A 208 -19.69 9.82 25.34
N SER A 209 -18.51 9.82 24.73
CA SER A 209 -17.60 8.67 24.73
C SER A 209 -17.05 8.36 26.12
N LEU A 210 -16.63 9.37 26.88
CA LEU A 210 -16.15 9.17 28.26
C LEU A 210 -17.24 8.57 29.16
N SER A 211 -18.50 8.96 28.99
CA SER A 211 -19.63 8.41 29.75
C SER A 211 -19.98 6.95 29.43
N ALA A 212 -19.48 6.40 28.32
CA ALA A 212 -19.79 5.05 27.85
C ALA A 212 -18.75 3.99 28.25
N LEU A 213 -17.66 4.39 28.90
CA LEU A 213 -16.52 3.50 29.22
C LEU A 213 -16.93 2.27 30.03
N PRO A 214 -16.37 1.08 29.73
CA PRO A 214 -16.64 -0.14 30.49
C PRO A 214 -16.04 -0.03 31.92
N PRO A 215 -16.42 -0.92 32.85
CA PRO A 215 -15.76 -1.02 34.15
C PRO A 215 -14.25 -1.26 34.00
N ARG A 216 -13.44 -0.62 34.85
CA ARG A 216 -11.97 -0.63 34.77
C ARG A 216 -11.35 -2.04 34.62
N TYR A 217 -11.84 -3.02 35.38
CA TYR A 217 -11.34 -4.40 35.30
C TYR A 217 -11.56 -5.05 33.92
N VAL A 218 -12.62 -4.67 33.20
CA VAL A 218 -12.88 -5.11 31.82
C VAL A 218 -11.91 -4.44 30.86
N ALA A 219 -11.69 -3.12 31.02
CA ALA A 219 -10.72 -2.39 30.21
C ALA A 219 -9.29 -2.95 30.36
N GLU A 220 -8.84 -3.20 31.60
CA GLU A 220 -7.53 -3.79 31.89
C GLU A 220 -7.38 -5.19 31.30
N PHE A 221 -8.41 -6.04 31.40
CA PHE A 221 -8.45 -7.36 30.76
C PHE A 221 -8.33 -7.27 29.22
N LEU A 222 -9.09 -6.38 28.57
CA LEU A 222 -9.07 -6.24 27.11
C LEU A 222 -7.73 -5.67 26.60
N VAL A 223 -7.13 -4.73 27.34
CA VAL A 223 -5.77 -4.22 27.06
C VAL A 223 -4.72 -5.33 27.23
N GLN A 224 -4.86 -6.18 28.26
CA GLN A 224 -4.00 -7.34 28.43
C GLN A 224 -4.15 -8.34 27.27
N ALA A 225 -5.37 -8.66 26.85
CA ALA A 225 -5.63 -9.54 25.70
C ALA A 225 -5.04 -8.97 24.40
N PHE A 226 -5.15 -7.66 24.17
CA PHE A 226 -4.51 -6.97 23.04
C PHE A 226 -2.99 -7.18 23.01
N TYR A 227 -2.27 -6.83 24.09
CA TYR A 227 -0.81 -6.98 24.13
C TYR A 227 -0.34 -8.45 24.12
N LYS A 228 -1.14 -9.37 24.66
CA LYS A 228 -0.79 -10.80 24.74
C LYS A 228 -1.00 -11.55 23.42
N HIS A 229 -1.99 -11.15 22.62
CA HIS A 229 -2.44 -11.95 21.48
C HIS A 229 -2.48 -11.23 20.14
N ALA A 230 -2.70 -9.91 20.11
CA ALA A 230 -2.85 -9.12 18.89
C ALA A 230 -1.56 -8.38 18.51
N GLU A 231 -0.86 -7.77 19.48
CA GLU A 231 0.50 -7.26 19.24
C GLU A 231 1.47 -8.44 19.02
N THR A 232 2.20 -8.41 17.92
CA THR A 232 3.19 -9.44 17.57
C THR A 232 4.44 -8.79 16.94
N ASN A 233 4.51 -8.69 15.60
CA ASN A 233 5.69 -8.18 14.89
C ASN A 233 5.62 -6.68 14.55
N TYR A 234 4.70 -5.96 15.19
CA TYR A 234 4.32 -4.58 14.88
C TYR A 234 4.15 -3.78 16.16
N PHE A 235 4.41 -2.47 16.11
CA PHE A 235 4.25 -1.58 17.26
C PHE A 235 3.11 -0.61 16.99
N TYR A 236 2.20 -0.51 17.95
CA TYR A 236 1.07 0.41 17.88
C TYR A 236 1.18 1.51 18.92
N VAL A 237 1.40 1.14 20.19
CA VAL A 237 1.48 2.05 21.34
C VAL A 237 2.26 1.39 22.48
N GLU A 238 3.03 2.19 23.23
CA GLU A 238 3.81 1.69 24.37
C GLU A 238 2.90 1.36 25.57
N ARG A 239 3.23 0.30 26.30
CA ARG A 239 2.36 -0.32 27.31
C ARG A 239 2.27 0.46 28.62
N ALA A 240 3.37 1.01 29.12
CA ALA A 240 3.36 1.83 30.33
C ALA A 240 2.62 3.15 30.06
N TRP A 241 2.91 3.81 28.94
CA TRP A 241 2.21 5.04 28.54
C TRP A 241 0.70 4.82 28.35
N LEU A 242 0.27 3.72 27.70
CA LEU A 242 -1.16 3.40 27.59
C LEU A 242 -1.81 3.18 28.95
N ALA A 243 -1.12 2.53 29.89
CA ALA A 243 -1.61 2.32 31.25
C ALA A 243 -1.78 3.66 32.00
N GLU A 244 -0.83 4.59 31.88
CA GLU A 244 -0.93 5.94 32.44
C GLU A 244 -2.12 6.73 31.86
N GLN A 245 -2.36 6.64 30.55
CA GLN A 245 -3.53 7.27 29.93
C GLN A 245 -4.85 6.64 30.41
N LEU A 246 -4.89 5.31 30.60
CA LEU A 246 -6.05 4.61 31.13
C LEU A 246 -6.32 5.03 32.59
N ASP A 247 -5.27 5.13 33.40
CA ASP A 247 -5.34 5.63 34.78
C ASP A 247 -5.89 7.06 34.82
N LEU A 248 -5.35 7.96 34.00
CA LEU A 248 -5.80 9.36 33.92
C LEU A 248 -7.30 9.45 33.58
N ILE A 249 -7.77 8.66 32.62
CA ILE A 249 -9.17 8.66 32.18
C ILE A 249 -10.12 8.14 33.28
N TYR A 250 -9.77 7.09 34.02
CA TYR A 250 -10.62 6.58 35.10
C TYR A 250 -10.55 7.41 36.39
N GLN A 251 -9.41 8.06 36.68
CA GLN A 251 -9.23 8.88 37.88
C GLN A 251 -9.77 10.31 37.70
N ASN A 252 -9.58 10.90 36.52
CA ASN A 252 -10.04 12.26 36.21
C ASN A 252 -10.58 12.36 34.76
N PRO A 253 -11.81 11.87 34.50
CA PRO A 253 -12.43 11.98 33.17
C PRO A 253 -12.52 13.43 32.64
N GLY A 254 -12.57 14.42 33.53
CA GLY A 254 -12.64 15.84 33.18
C GLY A 254 -11.31 16.46 32.72
N ALA A 255 -10.19 15.75 32.83
CA ALA A 255 -8.91 16.18 32.27
C ALA A 255 -8.86 16.07 30.74
N MET A 256 -9.64 15.15 30.15
CA MET A 256 -9.62 14.86 28.71
C MET A 256 -10.23 16.00 27.89
N SER A 257 -9.37 16.71 27.18
CA SER A 257 -9.70 17.79 26.27
C SER A 257 -9.99 17.30 24.85
N ARG A 258 -10.46 18.20 23.96
CA ARG A 258 -10.60 17.90 22.53
C ARG A 258 -9.28 17.47 21.86
N ARG A 259 -8.13 17.89 22.42
CA ARG A 259 -6.80 17.59 21.89
C ARG A 259 -6.37 16.13 22.13
N GLU A 260 -7.00 15.44 23.08
CA GLU A 260 -6.73 14.02 23.41
C GLU A 260 -7.70 13.04 22.75
N VAL A 261 -8.51 13.52 21.79
CA VAL A 261 -9.47 12.68 21.05
C VAL A 261 -8.83 11.50 20.31
N GLY A 262 -7.57 11.66 19.87
CA GLY A 262 -6.74 10.57 19.34
C GLY A 262 -6.53 9.44 20.36
N THR A 263 -6.08 9.79 21.57
CA THR A 263 -5.89 8.85 22.69
C THR A 263 -7.18 8.12 23.05
N LEU A 264 -8.31 8.85 23.16
CA LEU A 264 -9.60 8.23 23.48
C LEU A 264 -10.09 7.29 22.38
N CYS A 265 -9.96 7.67 21.10
CA CYS A 265 -10.30 6.82 19.96
C CYS A 265 -9.44 5.56 19.91
N MET A 266 -8.12 5.70 20.15
CA MET A 266 -7.16 4.61 20.26
C MET A 266 -7.52 3.63 21.39
N ILE A 267 -7.90 4.11 22.57
CA ILE A 267 -8.32 3.25 23.69
C ILE A 267 -9.59 2.45 23.34
N TRP A 268 -10.59 3.11 22.73
CA TRP A 268 -11.81 2.43 22.28
C TRP A 268 -11.54 1.31 21.28
N ILE A 269 -10.66 1.54 20.30
CA ILE A 269 -10.34 0.51 19.31
C ILE A 269 -9.42 -0.59 19.88
N ILE A 270 -8.58 -0.29 20.87
CA ILE A 270 -7.82 -1.32 21.62
C ILE A 270 -8.77 -2.24 22.39
N PHE A 271 -9.84 -1.71 23.01
CA PHE A 271 -10.87 -2.57 23.62
C PHE A 271 -11.56 -3.46 22.57
N ALA A 272 -11.91 -2.90 21.41
CA ALA A 272 -12.52 -3.65 20.31
C ALA A 272 -11.60 -4.75 19.76
N ILE A 273 -10.29 -4.50 19.63
CA ILE A 273 -9.33 -5.55 19.27
C ILE A 273 -9.20 -6.56 20.41
N GLY A 274 -9.19 -6.12 21.68
CA GLY A 274 -9.18 -7.01 22.85
C GLY A 274 -10.29 -8.06 22.83
N THR A 275 -11.53 -7.68 22.45
CA THR A 275 -12.64 -8.64 22.36
C THR A 275 -12.42 -9.70 21.27
N GLN A 276 -11.73 -9.36 20.18
CA GLN A 276 -11.42 -10.32 19.09
C GLN A 276 -10.49 -11.47 19.52
N TYR A 277 -9.79 -11.32 20.66
CA TYR A 277 -8.83 -12.31 21.18
C TYR A 277 -9.16 -12.80 22.60
N ALA A 278 -10.19 -12.27 23.26
CA ALA A 278 -10.55 -12.57 24.65
C ALA A 278 -10.77 -14.09 24.90
N TYR A 279 -11.41 -14.78 23.97
CA TYR A 279 -11.64 -16.24 24.04
C TYR A 279 -10.35 -17.09 24.10
N LEU A 280 -9.16 -16.54 23.78
CA LEU A 280 -7.91 -17.29 23.90
C LEU A 280 -7.49 -17.49 25.36
N ASP A 281 -7.92 -16.60 26.26
CA ASP A 281 -7.61 -16.71 27.69
C ASP A 281 -8.51 -17.70 28.43
N SER A 282 -9.72 -17.99 27.91
CA SER A 282 -10.58 -19.05 28.46
C SER A 282 -10.03 -20.46 28.20
N ARG A 283 -9.25 -20.66 27.12
CA ARG A 283 -8.62 -21.95 26.77
C ARG A 283 -7.55 -22.42 27.76
N THR A 284 -7.21 -21.61 28.78
CA THR A 284 -6.32 -22.03 29.89
C THR A 284 -7.02 -22.90 30.93
N GLY A 285 -8.36 -22.94 30.96
CA GLY A 285 -9.14 -23.92 31.71
C GLY A 285 -9.46 -25.16 30.87
N ARG A 286 -8.84 -26.31 31.19
CA ARG A 286 -9.21 -27.62 30.62
C ARG A 286 -10.46 -28.18 31.30
N ASP A 287 -11.58 -27.49 31.20
CA ASP A 287 -12.89 -28.05 31.55
C ASP A 287 -13.59 -28.56 30.29
N ASP A 288 -13.27 -29.81 29.98
CA ASP A 288 -13.94 -30.63 28.96
C ASP A 288 -15.36 -30.98 29.40
N HIS A 289 -16.35 -30.13 29.05
CA HIS A 289 -17.75 -30.52 29.01
C HIS A 289 -18.53 -29.79 27.91
N GLY A 290 -18.88 -30.51 26.84
CA GLY A 290 -19.81 -30.02 25.83
C GLY A 290 -21.26 -29.89 26.34
N LYS A 291 -21.82 -28.69 26.20
CA LYS A 291 -23.24 -28.25 26.24
C LYS A 291 -23.17 -26.74 25.97
N GLY A 292 -23.88 -26.09 25.06
CA GLY A 292 -24.90 -26.38 24.07
C GLY A 292 -25.00 -25.10 23.19
N PRO A 293 -26.02 -24.92 22.33
CA PRO A 293 -26.20 -23.69 21.59
C PRO A 293 -26.85 -22.63 22.48
N ASP A 294 -26.13 -22.15 23.50
CA ASP A 294 -26.65 -21.11 24.40
C ASP A 294 -26.68 -19.77 23.69
N SER A 295 -27.87 -19.48 23.16
CA SER A 295 -28.27 -18.21 22.56
C SER A 295 -28.34 -17.09 23.59
N SER A 296 -27.18 -16.65 24.09
CA SER A 296 -27.03 -15.29 24.60
C SER A 296 -27.28 -14.33 23.44
N PRO A 297 -28.16 -13.31 23.58
CA PRO A 297 -28.32 -12.25 22.58
C PRO A 297 -27.07 -11.34 22.46
N PHE A 298 -26.07 -11.52 23.33
CA PHE A 298 -24.79 -10.82 23.30
C PHE A 298 -23.65 -11.82 23.07
N SER A 299 -22.95 -11.69 21.93
CA SER A 299 -21.65 -12.32 21.70
C SER A 299 -20.51 -11.33 21.99
N GLU A 300 -19.28 -11.84 22.14
CA GLU A 300 -18.06 -11.03 22.24
C GLU A 300 -17.93 -10.08 21.03
N ASP A 301 -18.32 -10.54 19.83
CA ASP A 301 -18.32 -9.76 18.59
C ASP A 301 -19.27 -8.54 18.68
N THR A 302 -20.44 -8.69 19.30
CA THR A 302 -21.40 -7.59 19.49
C THR A 302 -20.78 -6.48 20.33
N ILE A 303 -20.05 -6.84 21.40
CA ILE A 303 -19.35 -5.88 22.27
C ILE A 303 -18.20 -5.21 21.51
N GLY A 304 -17.42 -5.97 20.76
CA GLY A 304 -16.35 -5.43 19.89
C GLY A 304 -16.87 -4.42 18.87
N VAL A 305 -18.01 -4.72 18.23
CA VAL A 305 -18.69 -3.81 17.30
C VAL A 305 -19.16 -2.54 18.00
N MET A 306 -19.69 -2.61 19.23
CA MET A 306 -20.07 -1.41 20.00
C MET A 306 -18.85 -0.52 20.31
N PHE A 307 -17.72 -1.11 20.70
CA PHE A 307 -16.48 -0.37 20.96
C PHE A 307 -15.89 0.26 19.69
N TYR A 308 -15.89 -0.49 18.57
CA TYR A 308 -15.55 0.04 17.24
C TYR A 308 -16.44 1.21 16.84
N GLN A 309 -17.77 1.09 17.01
CA GLN A 309 -18.71 2.18 16.72
C GLN A 309 -18.44 3.43 17.57
N GLN A 310 -17.97 3.26 18.82
CA GLN A 310 -17.60 4.39 19.67
C GLN A 310 -16.31 5.06 19.20
N ALA A 311 -15.30 4.29 18.78
CA ALA A 311 -14.11 4.83 18.12
C ALA A 311 -14.47 5.60 16.83
N CYS A 312 -15.35 5.05 15.98
CA CYS A 312 -15.77 5.68 14.74
C CYS A 312 -16.47 7.04 14.91
N LYS A 313 -17.19 7.28 16.01
CA LYS A 313 -17.80 8.60 16.31
C LYS A 313 -16.75 9.71 16.51
N LEU A 314 -15.53 9.33 16.88
CA LEU A 314 -14.42 10.25 17.12
C LEU A 314 -13.54 10.47 15.87
N VAL A 315 -13.65 9.61 14.85
CA VAL A 315 -12.81 9.66 13.63
C VAL A 315 -12.79 11.04 12.93
N PRO A 316 -13.90 11.79 12.79
CA PRO A 316 -13.87 13.13 12.21
C PRO A 316 -12.93 14.07 12.99
N ASP A 317 -13.08 14.11 14.32
CA ASP A 317 -12.26 14.94 15.21
C ASP A 317 -10.79 14.51 15.15
N VAL A 318 -10.53 13.20 15.19
CA VAL A 318 -9.19 12.58 15.06
C VAL A 318 -8.48 12.99 13.77
N ILE A 319 -9.19 13.08 12.64
CA ILE A 319 -8.66 13.55 11.35
C ILE A 319 -8.31 15.04 11.38
N THR A 320 -9.10 15.89 12.06
CA THR A 320 -8.79 17.33 12.14
C THR A 320 -7.53 17.61 12.96
N VAL A 321 -7.39 16.94 14.11
CA VAL A 321 -6.21 17.04 14.98
C VAL A 321 -4.98 16.50 14.25
N ALA A 322 -5.08 15.28 13.72
CA ALA A 322 -3.97 14.53 13.12
C ALA A 322 -2.67 14.68 13.95
N SER A 323 -2.67 14.20 15.19
CA SER A 323 -1.44 14.03 15.99
C SER A 323 -0.82 12.65 15.74
N LEU A 324 0.26 12.31 16.46
CA LEU A 324 0.79 10.94 16.52
C LEU A 324 -0.28 9.93 16.96
N GLU A 325 -1.05 10.27 17.99
CA GLU A 325 -2.12 9.45 18.56
C GLU A 325 -3.28 9.30 17.57
N SER A 326 -3.56 10.33 16.74
CA SER A 326 -4.49 10.17 15.61
C SER A 326 -4.02 9.13 14.60
N VAL A 327 -2.73 9.09 14.28
CA VAL A 327 -2.17 8.06 13.38
C VAL A 327 -2.31 6.68 14.01
N GLN A 328 -1.98 6.54 15.30
CA GLN A 328 -2.11 5.28 16.04
C GLN A 328 -3.57 4.79 16.08
N ALA A 329 -4.52 5.68 16.39
CA ALA A 329 -5.95 5.37 16.42
C ALA A 329 -6.45 4.85 15.06
N ILE A 330 -6.22 5.59 13.97
CA ILE A 330 -6.68 5.19 12.63
C ILE A 330 -5.96 3.92 12.14
N LEU A 331 -4.67 3.74 12.45
CA LEU A 331 -3.93 2.51 12.18
C LEU A 331 -4.60 1.31 12.86
N LEU A 332 -4.91 1.41 14.15
CA LEU A 332 -5.57 0.36 14.92
C LEU A 332 -7.00 0.07 14.42
N ILE A 333 -7.75 1.07 13.93
CA ILE A 333 -9.03 0.82 13.24
C ILE A 333 -8.82 -0.01 11.96
N GLY A 334 -7.74 0.27 11.22
CA GLY A 334 -7.29 -0.56 10.09
C GLY A 334 -6.97 -2.00 10.51
N ILE A 335 -6.33 -2.21 11.66
CA ILE A 335 -6.03 -3.55 12.20
C ILE A 335 -7.31 -4.30 12.64
N TYR A 336 -8.19 -3.65 13.41
CA TYR A 336 -9.46 -4.26 13.85
C TYR A 336 -10.32 -4.74 12.68
N THR A 337 -10.37 -3.94 11.60
CA THR A 337 -11.13 -4.26 10.39
C THR A 337 -10.42 -5.23 9.46
N LEU A 338 -9.14 -5.53 9.66
CA LEU A 338 -8.34 -6.40 8.78
C LEU A 338 -8.86 -7.86 8.67
N PRO A 339 -9.27 -8.56 9.74
CA PRO A 339 -9.92 -9.87 9.61
C PRO A 339 -11.37 -9.80 9.09
N LEU A 340 -11.98 -8.61 9.05
CA LEU A 340 -13.38 -8.40 8.66
C LEU A 340 -13.51 -8.06 7.17
N ASP A 341 -12.78 -7.06 6.69
CA ASP A 341 -12.71 -6.67 5.29
C ASP A 341 -11.31 -6.10 4.96
N ALA A 342 -10.38 -7.01 4.71
CA ALA A 342 -8.99 -6.69 4.37
C ALA A 342 -8.85 -5.89 3.05
N SER A 343 -9.76 -6.09 2.10
CA SER A 343 -9.62 -5.60 0.73
C SER A 343 -10.38 -4.29 0.44
N GLY A 344 -11.37 -3.98 1.27
CA GLY A 344 -12.13 -2.74 1.31
C GLY A 344 -11.77 -1.92 2.55
N LEU A 345 -12.57 -2.02 3.61
CA LEU A 345 -12.56 -1.11 4.76
C LEU A 345 -11.19 -0.99 5.45
N SER A 346 -10.51 -2.10 5.72
CA SER A 346 -9.18 -2.09 6.35
C SER A 346 -8.15 -1.38 5.48
N TYR A 347 -8.12 -1.68 4.17
CA TYR A 347 -7.23 -1.01 3.23
C TYR A 347 -7.43 0.51 3.19
N ILE A 348 -8.69 0.99 3.32
CA ILE A 348 -9.00 2.43 3.40
C ILE A 348 -8.45 3.04 4.69
N TYR A 349 -8.68 2.42 5.86
CA TYR A 349 -8.17 2.95 7.13
C TYR A 349 -6.64 2.92 7.21
N LEU A 350 -5.98 1.85 6.71
CA LEU A 350 -4.52 1.79 6.61
C LEU A 350 -3.96 2.91 5.71
N ASN A 351 -4.61 3.17 4.57
CA ASN A 351 -4.26 4.30 3.71
C ASN A 351 -4.45 5.65 4.41
N LEU A 352 -5.54 5.84 5.16
CA LEU A 352 -5.80 7.05 5.93
C LEU A 352 -4.74 7.27 7.02
N ALA A 353 -4.35 6.23 7.75
CA ALA A 353 -3.26 6.30 8.73
C ALA A 353 -1.94 6.75 8.08
N VAL A 354 -1.58 6.19 6.91
CA VAL A 354 -0.40 6.63 6.13
C VAL A 354 -0.52 8.09 5.68
N LYS A 355 -1.70 8.57 5.27
CA LYS A 355 -1.89 9.99 4.89
C LYS A 355 -1.79 10.94 6.09
N LEU A 356 -2.35 10.58 7.24
CA LEU A 356 -2.18 11.36 8.48
C LEU A 356 -0.72 11.37 8.95
N ALA A 357 0.01 10.26 8.80
CA ALA A 357 1.44 10.19 9.10
C ALA A 357 2.29 11.07 8.17
N ILE A 358 1.94 11.12 6.88
CA ILE A 358 2.58 12.02 5.90
C ILE A 358 2.27 13.50 6.21
N GLN A 359 1.03 13.82 6.60
CA GLN A 359 0.65 15.17 7.05
C GLN A 359 1.43 15.63 8.29
N ASN A 360 1.93 14.67 9.10
CA ASN A 360 2.81 14.90 10.24
C ASN A 360 4.30 14.83 9.91
N GLY A 361 4.70 14.57 8.66
CA GLY A 361 6.11 14.42 8.30
C GLY A 361 6.78 13.19 8.91
N MET A 362 6.01 12.19 9.37
CA MET A 362 6.56 10.97 9.98
C MET A 362 7.29 10.07 8.96
N HIS A 363 7.06 10.31 7.67
CA HIS A 363 7.79 9.68 6.56
C HIS A 363 9.17 10.29 6.30
N ARG A 364 9.46 11.45 6.90
CA ARG A 364 10.75 12.15 6.75
C ARG A 364 11.66 11.96 7.94
N LYS A 365 12.97 12.13 7.72
CA LYS A 365 13.93 12.27 8.82
C LYS A 365 13.61 13.50 9.67
N TRP A 366 13.80 13.41 10.99
CA TRP A 366 13.63 14.57 11.87
C TRP A 366 14.83 15.53 11.74
N PRO A 367 14.64 16.84 11.46
CA PRO A 367 15.72 17.72 11.00
C PRO A 367 16.62 18.34 12.08
N ALA A 368 16.22 18.39 13.36
CA ALA A 368 16.97 19.11 14.41
C ALA A 368 16.81 18.51 15.82
N GLU A 369 17.68 18.88 16.76
CA GLU A 369 17.51 18.53 18.19
C GLU A 369 16.32 19.28 18.81
N GLY A 370 15.71 18.71 19.86
CA GLY A 370 14.62 19.36 20.63
C GLY A 370 13.30 18.57 20.70
N LEU A 371 13.07 17.58 19.84
CA LEU A 371 12.00 16.60 20.07
C LEU A 371 12.49 15.54 21.05
N ASP A 372 11.64 15.18 22.02
CA ASP A 372 11.88 14.09 22.97
C ASP A 372 12.30 12.80 22.22
N PRO A 373 13.47 12.19 22.54
CA PRO A 373 13.89 10.92 21.98
C PRO A 373 12.84 9.80 22.05
N TYR A 374 12.03 9.76 23.12
CA TYR A 374 10.95 8.79 23.27
C TYR A 374 9.83 9.01 22.23
N VAL A 375 9.38 10.26 22.05
CA VAL A 375 8.38 10.61 21.02
C VAL A 375 8.95 10.37 19.62
N ARG A 376 10.22 10.70 19.36
CA ARG A 376 10.87 10.43 18.07
C ARG A 376 10.92 8.95 17.73
N GLU A 377 11.32 8.09 18.65
CA GLU A 377 11.35 6.63 18.43
C GLU A 377 9.93 6.06 18.27
N THR A 378 8.95 6.55 19.05
CA THR A 378 7.54 6.20 18.90
C THR A 378 7.04 6.54 17.49
N ARG A 379 7.35 7.75 16.98
CA ARG A 379 6.98 8.18 15.61
C ARG A 379 7.58 7.26 14.55
N ASN A 380 8.87 6.90 14.66
CA ASN A 380 9.53 5.97 13.73
C ASN A 380 8.83 4.60 13.74
N ARG A 381 8.59 4.02 14.91
CA ARG A 381 7.93 2.70 15.07
C ARG A 381 6.51 2.67 14.50
N VAL A 382 5.71 3.71 14.75
CA VAL A 382 4.34 3.86 14.22
C VAL A 382 4.37 4.06 12.71
N TRP A 383 5.25 4.92 12.18
CA TRP A 383 5.41 5.13 10.74
C TRP A 383 5.74 3.82 10.02
N TRP A 384 6.76 3.10 10.47
CA TRP A 384 7.20 1.88 9.83
C TRP A 384 6.16 0.75 9.94
N THR A 385 5.39 0.70 11.03
CA THR A 385 4.24 -0.20 11.17
C THR A 385 3.13 0.13 10.17
N ALA A 386 2.74 1.40 10.04
CA ALA A 386 1.71 1.84 9.10
C ALA A 386 2.14 1.61 7.63
N TYR A 387 3.34 2.08 7.26
CA TYR A 387 3.93 1.93 5.93
C TYR A 387 4.00 0.47 5.49
N THR A 388 4.51 -0.42 6.35
CA THR A 388 4.65 -1.83 6.01
C THR A 388 3.31 -2.55 5.99
N THR A 389 2.38 -2.24 6.90
CA THR A 389 1.07 -2.92 6.93
C THR A 389 0.23 -2.54 5.72
N GLU A 390 0.15 -1.26 5.36
CA GLU A 390 -0.51 -0.78 4.14
C GLU A 390 0.06 -1.50 2.92
N LYS A 391 1.39 -1.39 2.71
CA LYS A 391 2.10 -1.98 1.57
C LYS A 391 1.88 -3.48 1.44
N ARG A 392 1.89 -4.21 2.56
CA ARG A 392 1.64 -5.65 2.61
C ARG A 392 0.22 -5.99 2.15
N VAL A 393 -0.77 -5.34 2.76
CA VAL A 393 -2.19 -5.57 2.44
C VAL A 393 -2.48 -5.17 1.00
N GLY A 394 -1.95 -4.04 0.53
CA GLY A 394 -2.06 -3.59 -0.85
C GLY A 394 -1.50 -4.60 -1.84
N ILE A 395 -0.26 -5.07 -1.65
CA ILE A 395 0.39 -6.04 -2.56
C ILE A 395 -0.38 -7.37 -2.62
N TYR A 396 -0.82 -7.93 -1.50
CA TYR A 396 -1.52 -9.21 -1.49
C TYR A 396 -2.91 -9.15 -2.16
N HIS A 397 -3.62 -8.03 -2.02
CA HIS A 397 -4.93 -7.77 -2.65
C HIS A 397 -4.84 -7.05 -4.01
N GLY A 398 -3.63 -6.84 -4.57
CA GLY A 398 -3.43 -6.27 -5.90
C GLY A 398 -3.76 -4.77 -6.02
N ARG A 399 -3.67 -4.00 -4.93
CA ARG A 399 -3.84 -2.54 -4.91
C ARG A 399 -2.50 -1.81 -5.18
N PRO A 400 -2.52 -0.58 -5.71
CA PRO A 400 -1.33 0.29 -5.78
C PRO A 400 -0.81 0.70 -4.39
N LEU A 401 0.45 1.11 -4.30
CA LEU A 401 1.06 1.59 -3.06
C LEU A 401 0.81 3.09 -2.83
N SER A 402 0.63 3.53 -1.58
CA SER A 402 0.25 4.91 -1.25
C SER A 402 1.37 5.96 -1.40
N ILE A 403 2.64 5.54 -1.37
CA ILE A 403 3.87 6.38 -1.40
C ILE A 403 5.05 5.59 -2.00
N GLN A 404 5.97 6.25 -2.71
CA GLN A 404 7.14 5.59 -3.30
C GLN A 404 8.28 5.53 -2.28
N SER A 405 9.10 4.47 -2.31
CA SER A 405 10.21 4.32 -1.34
C SER A 405 11.26 5.45 -1.38
N LYS A 406 11.33 6.21 -2.48
CA LYS A 406 12.25 7.36 -2.63
C LYS A 406 11.77 8.60 -1.86
N ASP A 407 10.48 8.66 -1.53
CA ASP A 407 9.84 9.78 -0.85
C ASP A 407 9.91 9.59 0.69
N VAL A 408 10.68 8.60 1.17
CA VAL A 408 10.75 8.16 2.57
C VAL A 408 12.22 8.08 3.00
N ASP A 409 12.59 8.89 4.00
CA ASP A 409 13.90 8.89 4.65
C ASP A 409 13.82 8.88 6.19
N ALA A 410 12.63 8.59 6.74
CA ALA A 410 12.43 8.31 8.16
C ALA A 410 13.45 7.31 8.71
N GLU A 411 13.91 7.55 9.94
CA GLU A 411 14.91 6.71 10.59
C GLU A 411 14.33 5.31 10.87
N MET A 412 15.16 4.27 10.71
CA MET A 412 14.74 2.90 11.02
C MET A 412 14.52 2.74 12.53
N PRO A 413 13.56 1.91 12.99
CA PRO A 413 13.35 1.65 14.40
C PRO A 413 14.61 1.09 15.07
N ALA A 414 14.90 1.54 16.28
CA ALA A 414 16.10 1.16 17.01
C ALA A 414 15.74 0.50 18.35
N ASP A 415 16.52 -0.50 18.77
CA ASP A 415 16.40 -0.99 20.14
C ASP A 415 17.03 0.04 21.08
N ARG A 416 16.23 0.50 22.04
CA ARG A 416 16.47 1.68 22.87
C ARG A 416 15.97 1.45 24.29
N PRO A 417 16.58 0.49 25.03
CA PRO A 417 16.18 0.16 26.40
C PRO A 417 16.42 1.31 27.39
N ASP A 418 17.20 2.33 27.00
CA ASP A 418 17.43 3.57 27.73
C ASP A 418 16.19 4.46 27.84
N ILE A 419 15.28 4.39 26.87
CA ILE A 419 14.03 5.19 26.82
C ILE A 419 12.76 4.33 26.74
N MET A 420 12.86 3.05 26.35
CA MET A 420 11.74 2.10 26.26
C MET A 420 12.12 0.74 26.87
N PRO A 421 12.35 0.65 28.19
CA PRO A 421 12.79 -0.59 28.85
C PRO A 421 11.76 -1.74 28.76
N SER A 422 10.48 -1.41 28.59
CA SER A 422 9.36 -2.36 28.61
C SER A 422 9.23 -3.25 27.38
N ASN A 423 9.88 -2.93 26.25
CA ASN A 423 9.61 -3.62 24.96
C ASN A 423 10.86 -3.87 24.08
N PRO A 424 11.86 -4.69 24.51
CA PRO A 424 13.04 -5.00 23.68
C PRO A 424 12.73 -6.03 22.57
N ALA A 425 11.91 -7.05 22.87
CA ALA A 425 11.74 -8.23 22.02
C ALA A 425 11.02 -7.96 20.67
N ASN A 426 10.12 -6.97 20.63
CA ASN A 426 9.33 -6.70 19.43
C ASN A 426 10.12 -5.91 18.36
N VAL A 427 11.24 -5.25 18.73
CA VAL A 427 12.03 -4.45 17.77
C VAL A 427 12.74 -5.35 16.76
N ALA A 428 13.36 -6.44 17.20
CA ALA A 428 14.01 -7.39 16.31
C ALA A 428 13.01 -8.04 15.33
N HIS A 429 11.82 -8.40 15.83
CA HIS A 429 10.72 -8.92 15.02
C HIS A 429 10.21 -7.90 14.00
N MET A 430 10.01 -6.65 14.43
CA MET A 430 9.64 -5.56 13.53
C MET A 430 10.67 -5.37 12.43
N LEU A 431 11.97 -5.27 12.75
CA LEU A 431 13.04 -5.11 11.75
C LEU A 431 13.08 -6.28 10.75
N ALA A 432 12.82 -7.52 11.20
CA ALA A 432 12.70 -8.67 10.32
C ALA A 432 11.46 -8.59 9.40
N THR A 433 10.30 -8.21 9.93
CA THR A 433 9.07 -7.97 9.15
C THR A 433 9.24 -6.80 8.17
N LEU A 434 9.95 -5.73 8.51
CA LEU A 434 10.29 -4.64 7.58
C LEU A 434 11.15 -5.17 6.42
N ARG A 435 12.16 -5.99 6.70
CA ARG A 435 13.03 -6.58 5.66
C ARG A 435 12.26 -7.55 4.74
N LEU A 436 11.35 -8.36 5.29
CA LEU A 436 10.42 -9.17 4.50
C LEU A 436 9.59 -8.30 3.54
N ASN A 437 9.01 -7.20 4.04
CA ASN A 437 8.13 -6.36 3.22
C ASN A 437 8.88 -5.46 2.21
N GLN A 438 10.15 -5.14 2.47
CA GLN A 438 11.06 -4.58 1.46
C GLN A 438 11.30 -5.58 0.32
N ALA A 439 11.58 -6.85 0.63
CA ALA A 439 11.75 -7.89 -0.37
C ALA A 439 10.45 -8.19 -1.16
N LEU A 440 9.30 -8.23 -0.47
CA LEU A 440 7.98 -8.34 -1.09
C LEU A 440 7.74 -7.22 -2.12
N GLY A 441 8.09 -5.97 -1.77
CA GLY A 441 7.99 -4.84 -2.68
C GLY A 441 8.87 -4.97 -3.93
N LYS A 442 10.12 -5.42 -3.78
CA LYS A 442 11.05 -5.67 -4.91
C LYS A 442 10.50 -6.76 -5.85
N ILE A 443 10.06 -7.88 -5.27
CA ILE A 443 9.53 -9.03 -6.03
C ILE A 443 8.19 -8.68 -6.71
N ALA A 444 7.31 -7.93 -6.04
CA ALA A 444 6.06 -7.46 -6.65
C ALA A 444 6.30 -6.49 -7.82
N HIS A 445 7.29 -5.62 -7.72
CA HIS A 445 7.70 -4.76 -8.83
C HIS A 445 8.20 -5.59 -10.03
N GLU A 446 9.12 -6.53 -9.82
CA GLU A 446 9.67 -7.36 -10.91
C GLU A 446 8.61 -8.28 -11.53
N ILE A 447 7.67 -8.82 -10.75
CA ILE A 447 6.52 -9.56 -11.26
C ILE A 447 5.60 -8.65 -12.10
N SER A 448 5.43 -7.37 -11.74
CA SER A 448 4.69 -6.40 -12.56
C SER A 448 5.40 -6.13 -13.90
N VAL A 449 6.73 -5.91 -13.88
CA VAL A 449 7.55 -5.76 -15.09
C VAL A 449 7.43 -6.99 -16.00
N LEU A 450 7.53 -8.19 -15.44
CA LEU A 450 7.37 -9.46 -16.17
C LEU A 450 6.01 -9.62 -16.89
N ARG A 451 4.93 -8.96 -16.42
CA ARG A 451 3.62 -8.98 -17.09
C ARG A 451 3.60 -8.16 -18.38
N THR A 452 4.53 -7.23 -18.55
CA THR A 452 4.64 -6.33 -19.72
C THR A 452 5.90 -6.58 -20.57
N SER A 453 6.81 -7.44 -20.10
CA SER A 453 8.07 -7.79 -20.77
C SER A 453 7.86 -8.60 -22.07
N GLN A 454 8.81 -8.47 -23.00
CA GLN A 454 8.85 -9.25 -24.22
C GLN A 454 9.28 -10.70 -23.96
N LYS A 455 8.92 -11.63 -24.85
CA LYS A 455 9.15 -13.08 -24.66
C LYS A 455 10.61 -13.48 -24.36
N HIS A 456 11.59 -12.71 -24.83
CA HIS A 456 13.02 -12.98 -24.61
C HIS A 456 13.48 -12.56 -23.21
N GLU A 457 12.98 -11.43 -22.70
CA GLU A 457 13.31 -10.84 -21.39
C GLU A 457 12.71 -11.65 -20.22
N ILE A 458 11.64 -12.43 -20.46
CA ILE A 458 10.95 -13.20 -19.41
C ILE A 458 11.89 -14.14 -18.67
N ASN A 459 12.79 -14.84 -19.35
CA ASN A 459 13.70 -15.79 -18.68
C ASN A 459 14.70 -15.07 -17.76
N GLU A 460 15.15 -13.87 -18.14
CA GLU A 460 16.05 -13.06 -17.32
C GLU A 460 15.33 -12.49 -16.10
N GLY A 461 14.10 -11.99 -16.25
CA GLY A 461 13.30 -11.53 -15.11
C GLY A 461 12.92 -12.66 -14.16
N LEU A 462 12.61 -13.86 -14.68
CA LEU A 462 12.43 -15.05 -13.84
C LEU A 462 13.71 -15.41 -13.06
N GLN A 463 14.89 -15.27 -13.67
CA GLN A 463 16.16 -15.47 -12.98
C GLN A 463 16.36 -14.41 -11.88
N ARG A 464 16.09 -13.12 -12.14
CA ARG A 464 16.12 -12.06 -11.12
C ARG A 464 15.20 -12.36 -9.93
N VAL A 465 14.01 -12.91 -10.16
CA VAL A 465 13.10 -13.34 -9.06
C VAL A 465 13.67 -14.52 -8.27
N ILE A 466 14.36 -15.47 -8.93
CA ILE A 466 15.07 -16.56 -8.23
C ILE A 466 16.22 -16.02 -7.39
N ASP A 467 17.02 -15.09 -7.93
CA ASP A 467 18.19 -14.52 -7.25
C ASP A 467 17.76 -13.71 -6.02
N MET A 468 16.70 -12.90 -6.12
CA MET A 468 16.10 -12.19 -4.99
C MET A 468 15.55 -13.16 -3.92
N LYS A 469 14.96 -14.29 -4.33
CA LYS A 469 14.50 -15.33 -3.39
C LYS A 469 15.67 -16.03 -2.69
N GLU A 470 16.77 -16.25 -3.40
CA GLU A 470 17.98 -16.85 -2.85
C GLU A 470 18.69 -15.93 -1.84
N GLU A 471 18.75 -14.62 -2.12
CA GLU A 471 19.19 -13.61 -1.17
C GLU A 471 18.32 -13.63 0.10
N LEU A 472 17.00 -13.69 -0.08
CA LEU A 472 16.05 -13.75 1.04
C LEU A 472 16.21 -15.01 1.89
N ARG A 473 16.42 -16.18 1.26
CA ARG A 473 16.68 -17.44 1.96
C ARG A 473 17.96 -17.36 2.79
N LYS A 474 19.08 -16.91 2.20
CA LYS A 474 20.35 -16.73 2.92
C LYS A 474 20.20 -15.81 4.13
N TRP A 475 19.43 -14.73 3.99
CA TRP A 475 19.12 -13.87 5.13
C TRP A 475 18.27 -14.59 6.19
N TRP A 476 17.19 -15.27 5.80
CA TRP A 476 16.33 -16.02 6.71
C TRP A 476 17.12 -17.05 7.52
N ASP A 477 18.00 -17.80 6.85
CA ASP A 477 18.86 -18.80 7.47
C ASP A 477 19.85 -18.14 8.45
N SER A 478 20.38 -16.96 8.12
CA SER A 478 21.29 -16.18 8.99
C SER A 478 20.65 -15.56 10.25
N LEU A 479 19.32 -15.57 10.40
CA LEU A 479 18.66 -15.03 11.60
C LEU A 479 19.01 -15.85 12.86
N PRO A 480 19.43 -15.20 13.97
CA PRO A 480 19.90 -15.90 15.16
C PRO A 480 18.77 -16.61 15.90
N GLU A 481 18.97 -17.90 16.19
CA GLU A 481 17.99 -18.78 16.85
C GLU A 481 17.60 -18.34 18.27
N THR A 482 18.45 -17.55 18.93
CA THR A 482 18.19 -16.99 20.27
C THR A 482 17.10 -15.92 20.25
N ALA A 483 16.94 -15.20 19.13
CA ALA A 483 15.94 -14.15 18.95
C ALA A 483 14.77 -14.57 18.04
N PHE A 484 14.97 -15.56 17.16
CA PHE A 484 13.99 -16.04 16.18
C PHE A 484 13.87 -17.57 16.21
N ARG A 485 12.80 -18.10 16.81
CA ARG A 485 12.58 -19.53 17.05
C ARG A 485 11.91 -20.18 15.83
N LYS A 486 12.72 -20.72 14.93
CA LYS A 486 12.27 -21.37 13.67
C LYS A 486 11.65 -22.77 13.90
N GLU A 487 12.04 -23.43 14.98
CA GLU A 487 11.70 -24.81 15.35
C GLU A 487 11.31 -24.95 16.84
N ILE A 488 10.60 -26.03 17.18
CA ILE A 488 10.12 -26.32 18.54
C ILE A 488 11.17 -27.14 19.27
N ASN A 489 11.49 -26.77 20.52
CA ASN A 489 12.29 -27.59 21.42
C ASN A 489 11.67 -27.57 22.83
N LEU A 490 11.85 -28.64 23.61
CA LEU A 490 11.26 -28.81 24.95
C LEU A 490 11.58 -27.66 25.93
N GLN A 491 12.70 -26.97 25.72
CA GLN A 491 13.14 -25.82 26.53
C GLN A 491 12.53 -24.47 26.11
N ASN A 492 11.96 -24.34 24.91
CA ASN A 492 11.54 -23.06 24.33
C ASN A 492 10.07 -23.12 23.86
N PRO A 493 9.11 -22.52 24.60
CA PRO A 493 7.72 -22.47 24.15
C PRO A 493 7.57 -21.61 22.88
N ILE A 494 6.55 -21.93 22.10
CA ILE A 494 6.22 -21.27 20.82
C ILE A 494 5.72 -19.86 21.08
N SER A 495 6.28 -18.87 20.38
CA SER A 495 5.77 -17.51 20.32
C SER A 495 4.89 -17.32 19.09
N ARG A 496 3.76 -16.62 19.22
CA ARG A 496 2.95 -16.22 18.06
C ARG A 496 3.73 -15.27 17.13
N ALA A 497 4.64 -14.45 17.67
CA ALA A 497 5.49 -13.54 16.90
C ALA A 497 6.42 -14.29 15.92
N ASP A 498 7.16 -15.28 16.43
CA ASP A 498 8.01 -16.18 15.63
C ASP A 498 7.21 -16.87 14.51
N MET A 499 6.03 -17.40 14.85
CA MET A 499 5.19 -18.11 13.89
C MET A 499 4.58 -17.15 12.84
N HIS A 500 4.11 -15.96 13.24
CA HIS A 500 3.69 -14.92 12.31
C HIS A 500 4.82 -14.52 11.35
N LEU A 501 6.06 -14.41 11.83
CA LEU A 501 7.22 -14.07 11.00
C LEU A 501 7.51 -15.19 9.99
N LYS A 502 7.41 -16.46 10.41
CA LYS A 502 7.55 -17.65 9.55
C LYS A 502 6.44 -17.74 8.49
N LEU A 503 5.20 -17.42 8.87
CA LEU A 503 4.06 -17.33 7.96
C LEU A 503 4.25 -16.21 6.91
N GLU A 504 4.70 -15.01 7.31
CA GLU A 504 5.01 -13.90 6.41
C GLU A 504 6.11 -14.27 5.40
N TYR A 505 7.18 -14.93 5.84
CA TYR A 505 8.26 -15.44 4.98
C TYR A 505 7.74 -16.44 3.94
N CYS A 506 6.89 -17.40 4.35
CA CYS A 506 6.32 -18.38 3.44
C CYS A 506 5.29 -17.76 2.47
N LEU A 507 4.48 -16.79 2.93
CA LEU A 507 3.56 -16.03 2.07
C LEU A 507 4.30 -15.24 0.98
N LEU A 508 5.47 -14.68 1.27
CA LEU A 508 6.32 -14.01 0.29
C LEU A 508 6.87 -15.01 -0.74
N ARG A 509 7.39 -16.15 -0.30
CA ARG A 509 7.83 -17.25 -1.19
C ARG A 509 6.72 -17.72 -2.13
N MET A 510 5.51 -17.91 -1.60
CA MET A 510 4.34 -18.23 -2.40
C MET A 510 3.96 -17.11 -3.37
N TYR A 511 4.02 -15.84 -2.95
CA TYR A 511 3.76 -14.71 -3.84
C TYR A 511 4.71 -14.71 -5.05
N ALA A 512 5.99 -15.06 -4.85
CA ALA A 512 6.98 -15.15 -5.92
C ALA A 512 6.66 -16.24 -6.95
N GLY A 513 6.14 -17.40 -6.52
CA GLY A 513 5.87 -18.53 -7.42
C GLY A 513 4.42 -18.65 -7.93
N ARG A 514 3.42 -18.14 -7.20
CA ARG A 514 1.98 -18.27 -7.55
C ARG A 514 1.60 -17.80 -8.97
N PRO A 515 2.19 -16.75 -9.59
CA PRO A 515 1.82 -16.35 -10.96
C PRO A 515 2.17 -17.41 -12.02
N PHE A 516 2.99 -18.40 -11.65
CA PHE A 516 3.55 -19.41 -12.55
C PHE A 516 2.98 -20.81 -12.33
N ILE A 517 2.08 -20.98 -11.34
CA ILE A 517 1.57 -22.28 -10.89
C ILE A 517 0.66 -22.99 -11.89
N PHE A 518 -0.15 -22.25 -12.63
CA PHE A 518 -0.98 -22.82 -13.69
C PHE A 518 -0.09 -23.26 -14.86
N PRO A 519 -0.39 -24.37 -15.56
CA PRO A 519 0.30 -24.71 -16.80
C PRO A 519 0.11 -23.55 -17.79
N ARG A 520 1.16 -23.18 -18.54
CA ARG A 520 0.89 -22.41 -19.77
C ARG A 520 0.09 -23.33 -20.66
N GLU A 521 -1.06 -22.85 -21.14
CA GLU A 521 -1.77 -23.50 -22.22
C GLU A 521 -0.78 -23.73 -23.36
N ALA A 522 -0.48 -25.00 -23.65
CA ALA A 522 -0.13 -25.34 -25.00
C ALA A 522 -1.34 -24.91 -25.83
N ILE A 523 -1.15 -23.89 -26.67
CA ILE A 523 -2.16 -23.43 -27.63
C ILE A 523 -2.77 -24.68 -28.25
N ARG A 524 -4.10 -24.81 -28.20
CA ARG A 524 -4.85 -25.92 -28.82
C ARG A 524 -4.71 -25.80 -30.34
N GLY A 525 -3.54 -26.16 -30.85
CA GLY A 525 -3.17 -26.18 -32.25
C GLY A 525 -2.82 -27.60 -32.63
N ASN A 526 -3.83 -28.31 -33.17
CA ASN A 526 -3.72 -29.53 -33.97
C ASN A 526 -2.59 -30.50 -33.60
N ALA A 527 -2.76 -31.24 -32.51
CA ALA A 527 -2.16 -32.56 -32.38
C ALA A 527 -3.01 -33.60 -33.16
N SER A 528 -3.17 -33.37 -34.47
CA SER A 528 -3.67 -34.37 -35.41
C SER A 528 -2.56 -34.76 -36.38
N THR A 529 -2.37 -36.07 -36.50
CA THR A 529 -1.56 -36.82 -37.49
C THR A 529 -0.02 -36.82 -37.41
N SER A 530 0.47 -38.06 -37.35
CA SER A 530 1.75 -38.61 -37.88
C SER A 530 3.10 -38.11 -37.34
N SER A 531 3.71 -38.94 -36.48
CA SER A 531 5.04 -39.50 -36.77
C SER A 531 5.21 -40.86 -36.06
N SER A 532 5.92 -41.79 -36.72
CA SER A 532 6.00 -43.22 -36.35
C SER A 532 7.00 -43.50 -35.22
N PRO A 533 6.90 -44.66 -34.53
CA PRO A 533 7.86 -45.05 -33.49
C PRO A 533 9.15 -45.63 -34.11
N ALA A 534 10.07 -44.77 -34.52
CA ALA A 534 11.42 -45.15 -34.92
C ALA A 534 12.40 -43.97 -34.77
N ASP A 535 13.08 -43.88 -33.62
CA ASP A 535 14.48 -43.40 -33.51
C ASP A 535 15.02 -43.56 -32.08
N SER A 536 15.06 -44.81 -31.61
CA SER A 536 15.83 -45.18 -30.44
C SER A 536 17.30 -45.37 -30.82
N ASN A 537 18.08 -44.28 -30.87
CA ASN A 537 19.52 -44.24 -30.51
C ASN A 537 20.18 -42.89 -30.81
N ASN A 538 20.25 -42.01 -29.80
CA ASN A 538 21.35 -41.04 -29.67
C ASN A 538 21.43 -40.48 -28.24
N GLN A 539 21.80 -41.33 -27.28
CA GLN A 539 22.21 -40.85 -25.96
C GLN A 539 23.60 -40.19 -26.07
N ARG A 540 23.67 -38.87 -25.96
CA ARG A 540 24.90 -38.16 -25.56
C ARG A 540 24.86 -37.90 -24.05
N PRO A 541 25.94 -38.17 -23.30
CA PRO A 541 25.92 -38.05 -21.85
C PRO A 541 26.09 -36.61 -21.37
N ASN A 542 25.42 -36.29 -20.25
CA ASN A 542 25.72 -35.22 -19.30
C ASN A 542 26.01 -33.81 -19.86
N THR A 543 24.96 -33.05 -20.14
CA THR A 543 24.88 -31.68 -19.61
C THR A 543 23.93 -31.67 -18.41
N PRO A 544 24.23 -30.95 -17.31
CA PRO A 544 23.28 -30.84 -16.21
C PRO A 544 22.04 -30.10 -16.72
N HIS A 545 20.88 -30.75 -16.68
CA HIS A 545 19.61 -30.11 -16.98
C HIS A 545 19.42 -28.94 -16.01
N LYS A 546 19.71 -27.71 -16.47
CA LYS A 546 19.31 -26.49 -15.77
C LYS A 546 17.78 -26.54 -15.65
N SER A 547 17.29 -26.76 -14.44
CA SER A 547 15.87 -26.81 -14.15
C SER A 547 15.23 -25.51 -14.60
N ASN A 548 14.08 -25.62 -15.29
CA ASN A 548 13.38 -24.47 -15.84
C ASN A 548 13.12 -23.43 -14.72
N PRO A 549 13.51 -22.14 -14.86
CA PRO A 549 13.28 -21.12 -13.85
C PRO A 549 11.84 -21.10 -13.30
N ARG A 550 10.85 -21.33 -14.17
CA ARG A 550 9.45 -21.48 -13.79
C ARG A 550 9.24 -22.62 -12.78
N SER A 551 9.85 -23.78 -13.03
CA SER A 551 9.68 -24.96 -12.17
C SER A 551 10.33 -24.79 -10.80
N ILE A 552 11.44 -24.04 -10.71
CA ILE A 552 12.09 -23.69 -9.44
C ILE A 552 11.16 -22.82 -8.57
N LEU A 553 10.53 -21.81 -9.18
CA LEU A 553 9.60 -20.90 -8.49
C LEU A 553 8.30 -21.61 -8.07
N VAL A 554 7.77 -22.50 -8.92
CA VAL A 554 6.57 -23.29 -8.58
C VAL A 554 6.86 -24.29 -7.47
N ALA A 555 7.95 -25.05 -7.54
CA ALA A 555 8.31 -26.02 -6.50
C ALA A 555 8.47 -25.36 -5.12
N ASP A 556 9.11 -24.20 -5.06
CA ASP A 556 9.28 -23.44 -3.82
C ASP A 556 7.97 -22.91 -3.24
N CYS A 557 7.06 -22.43 -4.09
CA CYS A 557 5.73 -21.96 -3.70
C CYS A 557 4.89 -23.09 -3.08
N VAL A 558 4.98 -24.31 -3.63
CA VAL A 558 4.28 -25.48 -3.11
C VAL A 558 4.85 -25.93 -1.77
N GLU A 559 6.18 -25.95 -1.63
CA GLU A 559 6.83 -26.27 -0.36
C GLU A 559 6.47 -25.24 0.73
N ALA A 560 6.52 -23.94 0.40
CA ALA A 560 6.11 -22.87 1.32
C ALA A 560 4.64 -22.97 1.75
N ALA A 561 3.73 -23.39 0.85
CA ALA A 561 2.33 -23.62 1.21
C ALA A 561 2.15 -24.79 2.19
N LEU A 562 2.93 -25.87 2.04
CA LEU A 562 2.92 -26.98 3.00
C LEU A 562 3.50 -26.55 4.36
N THR A 563 4.60 -25.79 4.37
CA THR A 563 5.16 -25.21 5.61
C THR A 563 4.18 -24.28 6.33
N ILE A 564 3.32 -23.55 5.61
CA ILE A 564 2.25 -22.75 6.23
C ILE A 564 1.23 -23.65 6.94
N VAL A 565 0.75 -24.72 6.28
CA VAL A 565 -0.19 -25.67 6.92
C VAL A 565 0.43 -26.30 8.16
N GLU A 566 1.69 -26.73 8.08
CA GLU A 566 2.44 -27.26 9.23
C GLU A 566 2.57 -26.22 10.37
N THR A 567 2.84 -24.96 10.04
CA THR A 567 2.99 -23.85 11.01
C THR A 567 1.66 -23.46 11.66
N CYS A 568 0.57 -23.42 10.90
CA CYS A 568 -0.77 -23.19 11.47
C CYS A 568 -1.23 -24.37 12.33
N HIS A 569 -0.93 -25.61 11.95
CA HIS A 569 -1.30 -26.78 12.75
C HIS A 569 -0.52 -26.85 14.07
N LEU A 570 0.74 -26.39 14.05
CA LEU A 570 1.52 -26.18 15.26
C LEU A 570 0.89 -25.12 16.19
N LEU A 571 0.47 -23.97 15.65
CA LEU A 571 -0.27 -22.97 16.44
C LEU A 571 -1.55 -23.56 17.05
N GLN A 572 -2.35 -24.26 16.24
CA GLN A 572 -3.60 -24.91 16.64
C GLN A 572 -3.41 -25.86 17.84
N THR A 573 -2.38 -26.69 17.81
CA THR A 573 -2.12 -27.74 18.80
C THR A 573 -1.43 -27.25 20.08
N THR A 574 -0.94 -26.01 20.11
CA THR A 574 -0.12 -25.49 21.23
C THR A 574 -0.74 -24.27 21.91
N ILE A 575 -0.80 -23.12 21.24
CA ILE A 575 -1.31 -21.85 21.81
C ILE A 575 -2.70 -21.45 21.28
N GLY A 576 -3.25 -22.22 20.33
CA GLY A 576 -4.53 -21.98 19.68
C GLY A 576 -4.44 -21.00 18.50
N LEU A 577 -5.24 -21.27 17.47
CA LEU A 577 -5.42 -20.36 16.34
C LEU A 577 -6.26 -19.14 16.75
N ALA A 578 -5.84 -17.98 16.27
CA ALA A 578 -6.54 -16.71 16.43
C ALA A 578 -7.50 -16.47 15.26
N ARG A 579 -8.81 -16.57 15.51
CA ARG A 579 -9.89 -16.34 14.52
C ARG A 579 -9.80 -14.97 13.85
N ALA A 580 -9.34 -13.96 14.60
CA ALA A 580 -9.13 -12.59 14.12
C ALA A 580 -7.70 -12.29 13.63
N SER A 581 -6.78 -13.27 13.65
CA SER A 581 -5.45 -13.07 13.05
C SER A 581 -5.54 -13.16 11.54
N TYR A 582 -5.55 -12.00 10.88
CA TYR A 582 -5.41 -11.93 9.42
C TYR A 582 -4.18 -12.69 8.93
N THR A 583 -3.06 -12.64 9.65
CA THR A 583 -1.83 -13.35 9.27
C THR A 583 -2.05 -14.87 9.25
N GLU A 584 -2.68 -15.44 10.28
CA GLU A 584 -2.96 -16.89 10.35
C GLU A 584 -3.98 -17.30 9.26
N PHE A 585 -5.12 -16.61 9.18
CA PHE A 585 -6.19 -16.94 8.23
C PHE A 585 -5.77 -16.76 6.77
N SER A 586 -5.19 -15.60 6.42
CA SER A 586 -4.78 -15.28 5.04
C SER A 586 -3.65 -16.20 4.55
N SER A 587 -2.71 -16.55 5.43
CA SER A 587 -1.67 -17.56 5.14
C SER A 587 -2.29 -18.91 4.83
N CYS A 588 -3.12 -19.45 5.72
CA CYS A 588 -3.74 -20.76 5.53
C CYS A 588 -4.63 -20.81 4.27
N ARG A 589 -5.42 -19.76 4.04
CA ARG A 589 -6.26 -19.59 2.84
C ARG A 589 -5.41 -19.61 1.56
N ALA A 590 -4.35 -18.81 1.50
CA ALA A 590 -3.46 -18.76 0.35
C ALA A 590 -2.75 -20.10 0.11
N ALA A 591 -2.35 -20.80 1.17
CA ALA A 591 -1.69 -22.09 1.10
C ALA A 591 -2.62 -23.16 0.52
N LEU A 592 -3.88 -23.20 0.96
CA LEU A 592 -4.85 -24.14 0.41
C LEU A 592 -5.16 -23.89 -1.06
N LEU A 593 -5.24 -22.62 -1.51
CA LEU A 593 -5.41 -22.31 -2.94
C LEU A 593 -4.23 -22.85 -3.79
N VAL A 594 -2.99 -22.77 -3.28
CA VAL A 594 -1.80 -23.35 -3.93
C VAL A 594 -1.86 -24.88 -3.93
N ILE A 595 -2.19 -25.51 -2.80
CA ILE A 595 -2.28 -26.98 -2.66
C ILE A 595 -3.39 -27.54 -3.55
N ILE A 596 -4.58 -26.95 -3.56
CA ILE A 596 -5.71 -27.29 -4.45
C ILE A 596 -5.27 -27.24 -5.91
N THR A 597 -4.59 -26.15 -6.30
CA THR A 597 -4.10 -25.99 -7.68
C THR A 597 -3.07 -27.06 -8.06
N GLN A 598 -2.27 -27.57 -7.10
CA GLN A 598 -1.39 -28.71 -7.34
C GLN A 598 -2.10 -30.05 -7.33
N CYS A 599 -3.09 -30.29 -6.46
CA CYS A 599 -3.88 -31.53 -6.46
C CYS A 599 -4.57 -31.77 -7.83
N LEU A 600 -4.98 -30.70 -8.52
CA LEU A 600 -5.51 -30.75 -9.89
C LEU A 600 -4.46 -31.13 -10.96
N GLN A 601 -3.16 -30.98 -10.67
CA GLN A 601 -2.05 -31.28 -11.58
C GLN A 601 -1.31 -32.59 -11.25
N LYS A 602 -1.19 -32.90 -9.96
CA LYS A 602 -0.38 -33.99 -9.40
C LYS A 602 -1.05 -34.53 -8.13
N LYS A 603 -1.48 -35.78 -8.17
CA LYS A 603 -2.05 -36.48 -7.01
C LYS A 603 -0.90 -37.06 -6.18
N THR A 604 -0.61 -36.48 -5.02
CA THR A 604 0.35 -37.01 -4.05
C THR A 604 -0.25 -36.97 -2.65
N ASP A 605 0.08 -37.94 -1.80
CA ASP A 605 -0.54 -38.05 -0.47
C ASP A 605 -0.20 -36.86 0.43
N ARG A 606 1.06 -36.38 0.40
CA ARG A 606 1.49 -35.16 1.12
C ARG A 606 0.61 -33.94 0.83
N LEU A 607 0.18 -33.75 -0.43
CA LEU A 607 -0.72 -32.64 -0.80
C LEU A 607 -2.16 -32.89 -0.31
N ARG A 608 -2.65 -34.13 -0.34
CA ARG A 608 -4.00 -34.48 0.12
C ARG A 608 -4.14 -34.34 1.64
N ASP A 609 -3.13 -34.76 2.39
CA ASP A 609 -3.12 -34.63 3.85
C ASP A 609 -2.91 -33.17 4.28
N GLY A 610 -2.05 -32.41 3.59
CA GLY A 610 -1.95 -30.97 3.76
C GLY A 610 -3.27 -30.24 3.50
N LEU A 611 -4.02 -30.63 2.46
CA LEU A 611 -5.35 -30.08 2.17
C LEU A 611 -6.35 -30.37 3.31
N ARG A 612 -6.46 -31.63 3.75
CA ARG A 612 -7.35 -32.04 4.85
C ARG A 612 -7.07 -31.28 6.15
N THR A 613 -5.80 -31.23 6.57
CA THR A 613 -5.38 -30.55 7.80
C THR A 613 -5.65 -29.04 7.70
N GLY A 614 -5.31 -28.40 6.58
CA GLY A 614 -5.62 -26.99 6.36
C GLY A 614 -7.13 -26.70 6.34
N MET A 615 -7.94 -27.57 5.76
CA MET A 615 -9.41 -27.40 5.75
C MET A 615 -10.03 -27.45 7.15
N ALA A 616 -9.52 -28.30 8.04
CA ALA A 616 -9.94 -28.31 9.44
C ALA A 616 -9.65 -26.97 10.14
N MET A 617 -8.46 -26.41 9.91
CA MET A 617 -8.05 -25.12 10.50
C MET A 617 -8.83 -23.92 9.94
N ILE A 618 -9.10 -23.88 8.63
CA ILE A 618 -9.94 -22.82 8.03
C ILE A 618 -11.38 -22.87 8.59
N LYS A 619 -11.91 -24.06 8.87
CA LYS A 619 -13.23 -24.21 9.53
C LYS A 619 -13.21 -23.72 10.98
N GLU A 620 -12.15 -23.98 11.75
CA GLU A 620 -12.00 -23.43 13.12
C GLU A 620 -11.90 -21.90 13.12
N MET A 621 -11.11 -21.32 12.20
CA MET A 621 -10.93 -19.87 12.12
C MET A 621 -12.17 -19.15 11.57
N SER A 622 -12.84 -19.70 10.55
CA SER A 622 -14.00 -19.07 9.92
C SER A 622 -15.26 -19.04 10.78
N ALA A 623 -15.33 -19.84 11.86
CA ALA A 623 -16.40 -19.75 12.85
C ALA A 623 -16.61 -18.32 13.39
N GLY A 624 -15.54 -17.51 13.49
CA GLY A 624 -15.57 -16.16 14.07
C GLY A 624 -16.03 -15.00 13.17
N GLY A 625 -16.36 -15.19 11.88
CA GLY A 625 -16.79 -14.05 11.06
C GLY A 625 -17.31 -14.37 9.67
N GLU A 626 -18.28 -13.58 9.19
CA GLU A 626 -18.95 -13.79 7.90
C GLU A 626 -18.02 -13.75 6.69
N SER A 627 -17.08 -12.80 6.68
CA SER A 627 -16.06 -12.67 5.64
C SER A 627 -15.18 -13.93 5.55
N ALA A 628 -14.71 -14.43 6.70
CA ALA A 628 -13.95 -15.67 6.78
C ALA A 628 -14.77 -16.89 6.36
N ARG A 629 -16.08 -16.95 6.67
CA ARG A 629 -17.00 -18.00 6.19
C ARG A 629 -17.18 -17.97 4.67
N SER A 630 -17.37 -16.78 4.09
CA SER A 630 -17.50 -16.59 2.64
C SER A 630 -16.26 -17.09 1.91
N GLU A 631 -15.08 -16.71 2.40
CA GLU A 631 -13.80 -17.11 1.82
C GLU A 631 -13.46 -18.60 2.03
N ALA A 632 -13.88 -19.19 3.16
CA ALA A 632 -13.78 -20.62 3.41
C ALA A 632 -14.68 -21.44 2.47
N SER A 633 -15.91 -20.98 2.23
CA SER A 633 -16.90 -21.65 1.37
C SER A 633 -16.38 -21.91 -0.05
N LEU A 634 -15.65 -20.94 -0.62
CA LEU A 634 -15.01 -21.10 -1.94
C LEU A 634 -14.01 -22.27 -1.95
N ILE A 635 -13.20 -22.40 -0.90
CA ILE A 635 -12.21 -23.48 -0.77
C ILE A 635 -12.90 -24.83 -0.56
N GLU A 636 -13.99 -24.88 0.22
CA GLU A 636 -14.81 -26.08 0.37
C GLU A 636 -15.48 -26.54 -0.94
N VAL A 637 -15.85 -25.62 -1.82
CA VAL A 637 -16.36 -25.97 -3.16
C VAL A 637 -15.24 -26.62 -3.98
N PHE A 638 -14.02 -26.08 -3.95
CA PHE A 638 -12.88 -26.64 -4.67
C PHE A 638 -12.43 -28.01 -4.12
N GLU A 639 -12.41 -28.21 -2.79
CA GLU A 639 -12.12 -29.52 -2.17
C GLU A 639 -13.14 -30.58 -2.63
N ARG A 640 -14.43 -30.24 -2.64
CA ARG A 640 -15.50 -31.11 -3.14
C ARG A 640 -15.36 -31.41 -4.64
N ALA A 641 -14.91 -30.45 -5.44
CA ALA A 641 -14.66 -30.66 -6.86
C ALA A 641 -13.50 -31.66 -7.10
N ILE A 642 -12.37 -31.51 -6.39
CA ILE A 642 -11.26 -32.47 -6.42
C ILE A 642 -11.72 -33.87 -6.01
N SER A 643 -12.49 -33.97 -4.92
CA SER A 643 -13.00 -35.25 -4.41
C SER A 643 -13.88 -35.98 -5.44
N ARG A 644 -14.67 -35.23 -6.24
CA ARG A 644 -15.46 -35.78 -7.35
C ARG A 644 -14.58 -36.25 -8.51
N LEU A 645 -13.55 -35.47 -8.88
CA LEU A 645 -12.58 -35.84 -9.93
C LEU A 645 -11.77 -37.09 -9.57
N ASP A 646 -11.45 -37.28 -8.29
CA ASP A 646 -10.84 -38.51 -7.78
C ASP A 646 -11.80 -39.71 -7.90
N ALA A 647 -13.07 -39.55 -7.50
CA ALA A 647 -14.07 -40.61 -7.60
C ALA A 647 -14.37 -41.05 -9.05
N THR A 648 -14.24 -40.16 -10.04
CA THR A 648 -14.38 -40.51 -11.47
C THR A 648 -13.13 -41.11 -12.10
N ALA A 649 -11.99 -41.09 -11.40
CA ALA A 649 -10.69 -41.51 -11.93
C ALA A 649 -10.27 -42.93 -11.52
N ASP A 650 -11.11 -43.65 -10.77
CA ASP A 650 -10.94 -45.08 -10.46
C ASP A 650 -11.91 -45.93 -11.32
N PRO A 651 -11.44 -46.57 -12.41
CA PRO A 651 -12.29 -47.39 -13.28
C PRO A 651 -12.54 -48.80 -12.72
N SER A 652 -11.94 -49.15 -11.58
CA SER A 652 -11.97 -50.52 -11.03
C SER A 652 -13.12 -50.74 -10.04
N GLY A 653 -13.59 -49.67 -9.40
CA GLY A 653 -14.80 -49.69 -8.57
C GLY A 653 -16.07 -49.72 -9.43
N ARG A 654 -16.78 -50.86 -9.44
CA ARG A 654 -18.19 -50.87 -9.88
C ARG A 654 -18.97 -49.88 -8.99
N GLU A 655 -19.37 -48.73 -9.52
CA GLU A 655 -20.22 -47.76 -8.84
C GLU A 655 -21.49 -48.49 -8.36
N THR A 656 -21.59 -48.72 -7.04
CA THR A 656 -22.66 -49.54 -6.48
C THR A 656 -24.00 -48.83 -6.64
N ASP A 657 -25.09 -49.59 -6.80
CA ASP A 657 -26.42 -48.99 -6.98
C ASP A 657 -26.83 -48.14 -5.76
N TYR A 658 -26.32 -48.47 -4.57
CA TYR A 658 -26.44 -47.64 -3.37
C TYR A 658 -25.75 -46.26 -3.51
N SER A 659 -24.59 -46.20 -4.17
CA SER A 659 -23.89 -44.94 -4.46
C SER A 659 -24.68 -44.07 -5.44
N ARG A 660 -25.29 -44.67 -6.47
CA ARG A 660 -26.20 -43.98 -7.39
C ARG A 660 -27.46 -43.48 -6.68
N PHE A 661 -28.07 -44.32 -5.85
CA PHE A 661 -29.22 -43.94 -5.02
C PHE A 661 -28.90 -42.75 -4.11
N LYS A 662 -27.75 -42.76 -3.41
CA LYS A 662 -27.30 -41.61 -2.60
C LYS A 662 -27.07 -40.34 -3.41
N LYS A 663 -26.53 -40.47 -4.63
CA LYS A 663 -26.31 -39.36 -5.56
C LYS A 663 -27.64 -38.75 -6.04
N TRP A 664 -28.65 -39.59 -6.29
CA TRP A 664 -30.02 -39.19 -6.60
C TRP A 664 -30.74 -38.53 -5.40
N GLU A 665 -30.61 -39.09 -4.19
CA GLU A 665 -31.14 -38.50 -2.94
C GLU A 665 -30.59 -37.08 -2.70
N LEU A 666 -29.30 -36.88 -2.99
CA LEU A 666 -28.63 -35.57 -2.89
C LEU A 666 -29.10 -34.57 -3.95
N LEU A 667 -29.51 -35.01 -5.15
CA LEU A 667 -30.13 -34.12 -6.13
C LEU A 667 -31.53 -33.70 -5.64
N TRP A 668 -32.34 -34.66 -5.21
CA TRP A 668 -33.68 -34.39 -4.64
C TRP A 668 -33.69 -33.45 -3.43
N LYS A 669 -32.64 -33.45 -2.60
CA LYS A 669 -32.52 -32.51 -1.47
C LYS A 669 -32.09 -31.10 -1.87
N ASN A 670 -31.51 -30.91 -3.06
CA ASN A 670 -31.09 -29.62 -3.57
C ASN A 670 -32.10 -29.01 -4.57
N ASP A 671 -32.95 -29.84 -5.19
CA ASP A 671 -33.97 -29.44 -6.18
C ASP A 671 -35.34 -29.09 -5.57
N VAL A 672 -35.46 -28.90 -4.24
CA VAL A 672 -36.67 -28.33 -3.64
C VAL A 672 -36.63 -26.80 -3.80
N PRO A 673 -37.49 -26.17 -4.63
CA PRO A 673 -37.54 -24.73 -4.72
C PRO A 673 -38.09 -24.17 -3.40
N ALA A 674 -37.52 -23.08 -2.91
CA ALA A 674 -38.05 -22.33 -1.79
C ALA A 674 -39.34 -21.59 -2.19
N GLN A 675 -40.45 -22.33 -2.34
CA GLN A 675 -41.80 -21.78 -2.40
C GLN A 675 -42.53 -21.99 -1.07
N GLU A 676 -42.70 -20.87 -0.37
CA GLU A 676 -43.74 -20.56 0.62
C GLU A 676 -44.48 -21.73 1.27
N ILE A 677 -44.07 -22.11 2.48
CA ILE A 677 -45.03 -22.63 3.47
C ILE A 677 -45.70 -21.44 4.14
N ARG A 678 -46.77 -20.92 3.52
CA ARG A 678 -47.90 -20.46 4.32
C ARG A 678 -48.63 -21.71 4.80
N HIS A 679 -48.78 -21.87 6.10
CA HIS A 679 -49.72 -22.85 6.63
C HIS A 679 -51.14 -22.41 6.30
N GLU A 680 -51.82 -23.15 5.42
CA GLU A 680 -53.19 -23.63 5.65
C GLU A 680 -53.58 -24.64 4.56
N SER A 681 -53.90 -25.86 4.98
CA SER A 681 -54.53 -26.87 4.12
C SER A 681 -55.41 -27.79 4.94
N SER A 682 -56.72 -27.66 4.77
CA SER A 682 -57.69 -28.73 4.99
C SER A 682 -57.58 -29.75 3.85
N PRO A 683 -58.10 -31.00 4.00
CA PRO A 683 -59.38 -31.24 3.33
C PRO A 683 -60.36 -32.22 4.02
N GLU A 684 -61.63 -31.88 3.83
CA GLU A 684 -62.84 -32.72 3.60
C GLU A 684 -63.06 -34.08 4.27
N ALA A 685 -64.26 -34.21 4.87
CA ALA A 685 -65.10 -35.39 4.69
C ALA A 685 -66.61 -35.04 4.69
N SER A 686 -67.36 -35.66 3.77
CA SER A 686 -68.82 -35.83 3.68
C SER A 686 -69.77 -34.68 3.22
N MET A 687 -70.58 -35.04 2.22
CA MET A 687 -71.76 -34.39 1.58
C MET A 687 -73.02 -34.41 2.51
N PRO A 688 -74.17 -33.73 2.20
CA PRO A 688 -74.75 -33.50 0.85
C PRO A 688 -75.53 -32.20 0.51
N LEU A 689 -75.55 -31.88 -0.80
CA LEU A 689 -76.59 -31.31 -1.71
C LEU A 689 -77.61 -30.18 -1.27
N PRO A 690 -78.18 -29.41 -2.25
CA PRO A 690 -78.34 -27.94 -2.13
C PRO A 690 -79.81 -27.46 -2.03
N PRO A 691 -80.10 -26.13 -1.96
CA PRO A 691 -80.25 -25.34 -3.20
C PRO A 691 -79.81 -23.85 -3.12
N ASN A 692 -79.63 -23.22 -4.29
CA ASN A 692 -79.66 -21.76 -4.48
C ASN A 692 -81.14 -21.34 -4.63
N PRO A 693 -81.66 -20.25 -4.00
CA PRO A 693 -81.72 -18.98 -4.75
C PRO A 693 -81.70 -17.67 -3.92
N ASN A 694 -81.42 -16.57 -4.63
CA ASN A 694 -81.95 -15.20 -4.43
C ASN A 694 -81.63 -14.38 -3.16
N ALA A 695 -80.86 -13.31 -3.42
CA ALA A 695 -81.16 -11.91 -3.08
C ALA A 695 -81.14 -11.47 -1.59
N PHE A 696 -80.53 -10.30 -1.33
CA PHE A 696 -81.25 -9.01 -1.19
C PHE A 696 -80.25 -7.84 -0.95
N TRP A 697 -80.40 -6.74 -1.71
CA TRP A 697 -80.26 -5.31 -1.32
C TRP A 697 -78.97 -4.80 -0.62
N ARG A 698 -78.20 -3.87 -1.21
CA ARG A 698 -78.36 -2.39 -1.41
C ARG A 698 -77.84 -1.51 -0.25
N GLY A 699 -77.28 -0.34 -0.62
CA GLY A 699 -77.00 0.82 0.25
C GLY A 699 -75.49 0.97 0.52
N ALA A 700 -74.74 1.98 0.06
CA ALA A 700 -74.94 3.44 0.02
C ALA A 700 -75.11 4.05 1.43
N GLY A 701 -74.35 5.07 1.84
CA GLY A 701 -73.22 5.79 1.22
C GLY A 701 -72.90 7.10 1.98
N SER A 702 -71.90 7.88 1.54
CA SER A 702 -71.63 9.31 1.89
C SER A 702 -71.37 9.67 3.38
N THR A 703 -70.60 10.67 3.83
CA THR A 703 -69.61 11.65 3.31
C THR A 703 -68.76 12.16 4.53
N THR A 704 -67.76 13.05 4.53
CA THR A 704 -67.44 14.21 3.66
C THR A 704 -65.91 14.53 3.58
N ARG A 705 -65.48 15.77 3.86
CA ARG A 705 -64.16 16.45 3.76
C ARG A 705 -64.26 17.77 4.58
N PRO A 706 -63.27 18.70 4.65
CA PRO A 706 -61.83 18.68 4.29
C PRO A 706 -60.85 19.31 5.34
N GLY A 707 -59.54 19.22 5.07
CA GLY A 707 -58.46 20.05 5.65
C GLY A 707 -57.21 19.99 4.73
N MET A 708 -56.41 21.07 4.62
CA MET A 708 -55.43 21.29 3.52
C MET A 708 -53.94 21.35 4.00
N PRO A 709 -52.88 21.59 3.16
CA PRO A 709 -51.80 20.59 3.06
C PRO A 709 -50.32 21.08 3.13
N ALA A 710 -49.40 20.11 3.07
CA ALA A 710 -48.03 20.13 2.49
C ALA A 710 -46.91 21.02 3.08
N MET A 711 -45.72 20.44 3.35
CA MET A 711 -44.55 20.47 2.44
C MET A 711 -43.32 19.66 2.93
N HIS A 712 -42.33 19.52 2.04
CA HIS A 712 -41.17 18.61 2.09
C HIS A 712 -39.95 19.13 2.89
N ALA A 713 -39.09 18.18 3.30
CA ALA A 713 -37.62 18.31 3.23
C ALA A 713 -37.07 16.94 2.73
N ALA A 714 -36.37 16.78 1.59
CA ALA A 714 -35.26 17.50 0.95
C ALA A 714 -33.88 16.91 1.34
N SER A 715 -33.40 15.99 0.49
CA SER A 715 -32.05 15.41 0.52
C SER A 715 -31.12 16.10 -0.49
N PRO A 716 -29.81 16.20 -0.25
CA PRO A 716 -28.78 16.30 -1.29
C PRO A 716 -28.31 14.88 -1.66
N PHE A 717 -28.63 14.31 -2.83
CA PHE A 717 -28.13 14.64 -4.18
C PHE A 717 -26.64 14.30 -4.41
N MET A 718 -26.37 13.02 -4.68
CA MET A 718 -25.42 12.62 -5.73
C MET A 718 -26.14 11.63 -6.65
N GLY A 719 -26.33 12.01 -7.91
CA GLY A 719 -26.85 11.13 -8.95
C GLY A 719 -25.75 10.70 -9.89
N MET A 720 -25.59 9.40 -10.09
CA MET A 720 -25.08 8.80 -11.31
C MET A 720 -25.88 7.52 -11.56
N ASP A 721 -26.72 7.54 -12.60
CA ASP A 721 -27.44 6.35 -13.04
C ASP A 721 -26.46 5.33 -13.60
N ALA A 722 -26.36 4.19 -12.93
CA ALA A 722 -25.67 2.99 -13.41
C ALA A 722 -26.63 1.81 -13.30
N THR A 723 -27.49 1.65 -14.31
CA THR A 723 -28.35 0.48 -14.48
C THR A 723 -27.50 -0.75 -14.83
N PHE A 724 -27.02 -1.44 -13.80
CA PHE A 724 -26.44 -2.78 -13.96
C PHE A 724 -27.54 -3.78 -14.34
N PRO A 725 -27.37 -4.58 -15.41
CA PRO A 725 -28.28 -5.69 -15.70
C PRO A 725 -28.14 -6.78 -14.64
N SER A 726 -29.27 -7.39 -14.27
CA SER A 726 -29.34 -8.48 -13.30
C SER A 726 -28.62 -9.74 -13.80
N VAL A 727 -27.92 -10.42 -12.87
CA VAL A 727 -27.20 -11.67 -13.15
C VAL A 727 -28.20 -12.79 -13.46
N PRO A 728 -28.04 -13.55 -14.56
CA PRO A 728 -28.91 -14.69 -14.84
C PRO A 728 -28.70 -15.84 -13.83
N GLN A 729 -29.78 -16.28 -13.19
CA GLN A 729 -29.82 -17.56 -12.51
C GLN A 729 -30.11 -18.67 -13.53
N VAL A 730 -29.07 -19.40 -13.97
CA VAL A 730 -29.06 -20.83 -14.36
C VAL A 730 -27.66 -21.17 -14.90
N MET A 731 -27.10 -22.31 -14.51
CA MET A 731 -25.84 -22.81 -15.05
C MET A 731 -26.08 -23.62 -16.33
N ASP A 732 -26.00 -22.98 -17.49
CA ASP A 732 -25.49 -23.64 -18.72
C ASP A 732 -25.20 -22.62 -19.85
N GLU A 733 -24.14 -21.80 -19.70
CA GLU A 733 -23.53 -21.08 -20.84
C GLU A 733 -22.14 -20.48 -20.51
N PHE A 734 -21.20 -21.32 -20.03
CA PHE A 734 -19.84 -20.87 -19.68
C PHE A 734 -18.82 -20.92 -20.84
N SER A 735 -19.28 -21.11 -22.08
CA SER A 735 -18.44 -21.44 -23.25
C SER A 735 -18.36 -20.37 -24.34
N THR A 736 -19.04 -19.23 -24.18
CA THR A 736 -19.19 -18.19 -25.23
C THR A 736 -18.51 -16.86 -24.89
N LEU A 737 -17.97 -16.68 -23.67
CA LEU A 737 -17.40 -15.41 -23.19
C LEU A 737 -15.92 -15.15 -23.55
N PHE A 738 -15.28 -16.04 -24.31
CA PHE A 738 -13.90 -15.85 -24.80
C PHE A 738 -13.77 -16.09 -26.30
N GLY A 739 -14.23 -15.12 -27.09
CA GLY A 739 -14.07 -15.12 -28.55
C GLY A 739 -14.13 -13.72 -29.17
N TYR A 740 -13.13 -13.43 -30.01
CA TYR A 740 -13.02 -12.30 -30.95
C TYR A 740 -12.62 -10.91 -30.44
N GLY A 741 -11.32 -10.63 -30.58
CA GLY A 741 -10.80 -9.29 -30.85
C GLY A 741 -10.60 -9.07 -32.37
N PHE A 742 -10.97 -7.87 -32.83
CA PHE A 742 -10.96 -7.31 -34.18
C PHE A 742 -9.81 -7.65 -35.15
N GLY A 743 -10.14 -7.76 -36.46
CA GLY A 743 -9.19 -7.70 -37.58
C GLY A 743 -9.88 -7.83 -38.95
N PRO A 744 -9.35 -7.24 -40.05
CA PRO A 744 -10.11 -6.28 -40.86
C PRO A 744 -10.72 -6.81 -42.19
N SER A 745 -11.62 -6.02 -42.79
CA SER A 745 -12.19 -6.25 -44.14
C SER A 745 -11.15 -6.04 -45.26
N PRO A 746 -11.24 -6.83 -46.34
CA PRO A 746 -11.46 -6.20 -47.66
C PRO A 746 -12.52 -6.89 -48.55
N GLU A 747 -12.81 -6.21 -49.66
CA GLU A 747 -13.85 -6.42 -50.68
C GLU A 747 -13.70 -7.72 -51.53
N SER A 748 -14.81 -8.24 -52.08
CA SER A 748 -15.07 -8.14 -53.55
C SER A 748 -16.41 -8.74 -54.04
N MET A 749 -17.20 -7.89 -54.71
CA MET A 749 -18.04 -8.10 -55.91
C MET A 749 -19.18 -9.16 -56.04
N ALA A 750 -20.28 -8.61 -56.60
CA ALA A 750 -21.32 -9.18 -57.49
C ALA A 750 -22.69 -9.52 -56.84
N GLY A 751 -23.83 -8.94 -57.26
CA GLY A 751 -24.07 -7.82 -58.19
C GLY A 751 -25.56 -7.62 -58.49
N THR A 752 -25.94 -6.45 -59.08
CA THR A 752 -27.22 -6.14 -59.80
C THR A 752 -28.58 -6.31 -59.06
N ALA A 753 -29.61 -5.46 -59.20
CA ALA A 753 -29.77 -4.14 -59.86
C ALA A 753 -31.09 -3.44 -59.42
N ASN A 754 -31.21 -2.14 -59.76
CA ASN A 754 -32.43 -1.31 -59.90
C ASN A 754 -33.29 -0.95 -58.66
N GLY A 755 -33.72 0.33 -58.55
CA GLY A 755 -35.08 0.56 -58.03
C GLY A 755 -35.64 1.92 -57.55
N GLY A 756 -34.96 3.07 -57.60
CA GLY A 756 -35.63 4.42 -57.67
C GLY A 756 -36.44 5.04 -56.48
N MET A 757 -36.38 6.39 -56.41
CA MET A 757 -37.28 7.38 -55.74
C MET A 757 -37.42 7.32 -54.19
N TRP A 758 -37.19 8.38 -53.37
CA TRP A 758 -37.46 9.84 -53.33
C TRP A 758 -38.74 10.26 -52.55
N MET A 759 -38.59 11.33 -51.73
CA MET A 759 -39.56 11.93 -50.77
C MET A 759 -39.79 11.05 -49.50
N GLY A 760 -39.78 11.53 -48.25
CA GLY A 760 -40.02 12.87 -47.70
C GLY A 760 -41.42 12.94 -47.05
N PRO A 761 -41.64 13.60 -45.90
CA PRO A 761 -40.79 14.57 -45.19
C PRO A 761 -40.07 14.03 -43.94
#